data_AF-A0A091L0F1-F1
#
_entry.id   AF-A0A091L0F1-F1
#
_cell.length_a   1.000
_cell.length_b   1.000
_cell.length_c   1.000
_cell.angle_alpha   90.00
_cell.angle_beta   90.00
_cell.angle_gamma   90.00
#
_symmetry.space_group_name_H-M   'P 1'
#
loop_
_entity.id
_entity.type
_entity.pdbx_description
1 polymer ?
#
loop_
_entity_poly.entity_id
_entity_poly.type
_entity_poly.pdbx_seq_one_letter_code
_entity_poly.pdbx_strand_id
1 'polypeptide(L)'
;RLNHPNVVAARDVPEGMQKLAPNDLPLLAMEYCQGGDLRKYLNQLENCCGLREEAILILLSDIASALRYLHENRIIHRDLKPENIVLQQGEQRLIHKIIDLGYAKELDQGSLCTSFVGTLQYLAPELLEQQKYTVTVDYWSFGTLAFECITGFRPFLPNWQPVQWHTKVRQKSELDIVVSEDLSGEVKFSSSLPCPNNLNSVLAGRLEKWLQLMLMWHPRQRGTDPTYGPNGCFKALDDILNLKLLHVLNMVTGTVHTYPVTEEETLQTVKARIQSDTGIPEQDQELLQEAGLALFSQKLATKHIADSKVNDTAAADTDLLFLFDNQKVAYEAQVALRPHPESVDCILQDPKKNLHFFQLRKVWGQIWHTIRMLKEDCNRLQQGQRAAMMNLLRYNSTLSKMKNSMASLSQQLKAKLDFFKTSIQIDLEKYKEQIEFGITSEKLLFAWKEMEQAVELCGREDDVDQLVKRMMALQTDIVDLQRSPLGRKQGGTLEDLEEQARELYRRLREKPRDQRTSGDSQEIVRLLLQAIQTFEKKVRVIYAQLSKTVVCKQKALELFPRVEKVMNLMNEDEETVVRLQEKRQKELWNLLKIACSKVRGPVTGSPESMNTSRLGSPGQLLLQVPSGTYNLSESVRKSEELLLESQKLCSQLENVMHDTMKDQEQSFMALDWSWLPLQVEETNSPEQTQM
;
A
#
# COMPACT_ATOMS: atom_id res chain seq x y z
N ARG A 1 29.64 -25.90 24.31
CA ARG A 1 28.99 -26.95 23.49
C ARG A 1 27.91 -26.37 22.60
N LEU A 2 26.90 -25.72 23.17
CA LEU A 2 25.81 -25.14 22.39
C LEU A 2 26.24 -23.80 21.77
N ASN A 3 25.88 -23.61 20.50
CA ASN A 3 26.10 -22.41 19.72
C ASN A 3 25.00 -22.30 18.66
N HIS A 4 24.00 -21.47 18.92
CA HIS A 4 22.84 -21.28 18.05
C HIS A 4 22.29 -19.85 18.24
N PRO A 5 21.84 -19.14 17.20
CA PRO A 5 21.34 -17.76 17.33
C PRO A 5 20.20 -17.61 18.33
N ASN A 6 19.33 -18.63 18.48
CA ASN A 6 18.18 -18.63 19.39
C ASN A 6 18.41 -19.38 20.72
N VAL A 7 19.66 -19.66 21.10
CA VAL A 7 20.01 -20.21 22.43
C VAL A 7 21.06 -19.29 23.03
N VAL A 8 20.89 -18.90 24.30
CA VAL A 8 21.86 -18.00 24.96
C VAL A 8 23.23 -18.65 25.03
N ALA A 9 24.23 -17.95 24.51
CA ALA A 9 25.60 -18.43 24.49
C ALA A 9 26.27 -18.33 25.87
N ALA A 10 26.94 -19.40 26.28
CA ALA A 10 27.91 -19.34 27.37
C ALA A 10 29.10 -18.47 26.96
N ARG A 11 29.65 -17.72 27.91
CA ARG A 11 30.82 -16.84 27.74
C ARG A 11 31.90 -17.24 28.74
N ASP A 12 33.12 -16.81 28.48
CA ASP A 12 34.20 -16.98 29.44
C ASP A 12 33.94 -16.14 30.68
N VAL A 13 34.21 -16.72 31.85
CA VAL A 13 34.10 -16.00 33.13
C VAL A 13 35.19 -14.93 33.18
N PRO A 14 34.85 -13.65 33.43
CA PRO A 14 35.84 -12.58 33.52
C PRO A 14 36.93 -12.89 34.54
N GLU A 15 38.16 -12.48 34.23
CA GLU A 15 39.32 -12.74 35.08
C GLU A 15 39.09 -12.23 36.51
N GLY A 16 39.40 -13.07 37.50
CA GLY A 16 39.23 -12.75 38.93
C GLY A 16 37.85 -13.05 39.51
N MET A 17 36.78 -13.19 38.70
CA MET A 17 35.44 -13.45 39.23
C MET A 17 35.26 -14.85 39.83
N GLN A 18 35.99 -15.86 39.34
CA GLN A 18 35.90 -17.21 39.89
C GLN A 18 36.30 -17.29 41.37
N LYS A 19 37.14 -16.35 41.85
CA LYS A 19 37.51 -16.25 43.28
C LYS A 19 36.37 -15.73 44.16
N LEU A 20 35.34 -15.11 43.56
CA LEU A 20 34.15 -14.61 44.22
C LEU A 20 33.01 -15.63 44.20
N ALA A 21 33.22 -16.82 43.62
CA ALA A 21 32.21 -17.87 43.61
C ALA A 21 31.88 -18.30 45.06
N PRO A 22 30.61 -18.54 45.38
CA PRO A 22 30.19 -18.88 46.75
C PRO A 22 30.64 -20.28 47.20
N ASN A 23 31.08 -21.12 46.26
CA ASN A 23 31.56 -22.48 46.47
C ASN A 23 32.53 -22.88 45.34
N ASP A 24 33.05 -24.11 45.40
CA ASP A 24 33.99 -24.65 44.40
C ASP A 24 33.38 -24.90 43.01
N LEU A 25 32.08 -24.64 42.82
CA LEU A 25 31.43 -24.80 41.52
C LEU A 25 31.81 -23.64 40.58
N PRO A 26 32.01 -23.92 39.27
CA PRO A 26 32.31 -22.87 38.30
C PRO A 26 31.14 -21.89 38.14
N LEU A 27 31.45 -20.61 37.91
CA LEU A 27 30.45 -19.63 37.51
C LEU A 27 30.00 -19.90 36.06
N LEU A 28 28.71 -19.69 35.78
CA LEU A 28 28.16 -19.74 34.43
C LEU A 28 28.01 -18.31 33.89
N ALA A 29 29.03 -17.82 33.18
CA ALA A 29 28.94 -16.57 32.44
C ALA A 29 28.16 -16.79 31.13
N MET A 30 27.26 -15.86 30.81
CA MET A 30 26.37 -15.93 29.65
C MET A 30 26.26 -14.55 28.98
N GLU A 31 25.83 -14.51 27.72
CA GLU A 31 25.45 -13.23 27.11
C GLU A 31 24.26 -12.60 27.83
N TYR A 32 24.27 -11.26 27.96
CA TYR A 32 23.19 -10.50 28.56
C TYR A 32 22.16 -10.10 27.49
N CYS A 33 20.89 -10.44 27.71
CA CYS A 33 19.79 -10.13 26.81
C CYS A 33 19.01 -8.87 27.25
N GLN A 34 19.13 -7.79 26.48
CA GLN A 34 18.67 -6.44 26.87
C GLN A 34 17.15 -6.29 26.97
N GLY A 35 16.35 -7.09 26.24
CA GLY A 35 14.89 -6.99 26.23
C GLY A 35 14.22 -7.49 27.51
N GLY A 36 14.93 -8.31 28.29
CA GLY A 36 14.36 -9.05 29.42
C GLY A 36 13.64 -10.34 28.97
N ASP A 37 12.86 -10.92 29.86
CA ASP A 37 12.14 -12.18 29.62
C ASP A 37 10.79 -11.98 28.90
N LEU A 38 10.27 -13.03 28.26
CA LEU A 38 8.98 -13.01 27.55
C LEU A 38 7.80 -12.79 28.50
N ARG A 39 7.90 -13.23 29.77
CA ARG A 39 6.84 -12.97 30.77
C ARG A 39 6.64 -11.47 30.99
N LYS A 40 7.69 -10.65 30.95
CA LYS A 40 7.61 -9.18 30.99
C LYS A 40 6.70 -8.65 29.87
N TYR A 41 6.89 -9.12 28.63
CA TYR A 41 6.08 -8.71 27.48
C TYR A 41 4.63 -9.20 27.58
N LEU A 42 4.39 -10.46 27.99
CA LEU A 42 3.03 -10.97 28.24
C LEU A 42 2.31 -10.21 29.37
N ASN A 43 3.06 -9.64 30.31
CA ASN A 43 2.52 -8.83 31.38
C ASN A 43 2.28 -7.36 31.00
N GLN A 44 2.72 -6.89 29.83
CA GLN A 44 2.33 -5.55 29.36
C GLN A 44 0.81 -5.47 29.24
N LEU A 45 0.26 -4.25 29.36
CA LEU A 45 -1.19 -4.07 29.40
C LEU A 45 -1.78 -4.47 28.04
N GLU A 46 -1.21 -3.93 26.98
CA GLU A 46 -1.59 -4.05 25.57
C GLU A 46 -1.64 -5.49 25.05
N ASN A 47 -0.95 -6.40 25.74
CA ASN A 47 -0.86 -7.81 25.40
C ASN A 47 -1.82 -8.70 26.22
N CYS A 48 -2.75 -8.11 26.98
CA CYS A 48 -3.69 -8.86 27.83
C CYS A 48 -4.64 -9.79 27.05
N CYS A 49 -4.82 -9.55 25.75
CA CYS A 49 -5.57 -10.41 24.81
C CYS A 49 -4.65 -11.00 23.72
N GLY A 50 -3.38 -11.25 24.08
CA GLY A 50 -2.37 -11.79 23.16
C GLY A 50 -1.45 -10.71 22.58
N LEU A 51 -0.29 -11.17 22.09
CA LEU A 51 0.70 -10.38 21.37
C LEU A 51 0.20 -10.03 19.96
N ARG A 52 0.82 -9.05 19.31
CA ARG A 52 0.58 -8.74 17.89
C ARG A 52 1.04 -9.90 16.99
N GLU A 53 0.39 -10.04 15.83
CA GLU A 53 0.65 -11.12 14.86
C GLU A 53 2.14 -11.31 14.55
N GLU A 54 2.85 -10.23 14.23
CA GLU A 54 4.27 -10.27 13.89
C GLU A 54 5.13 -10.80 15.04
N ALA A 55 4.90 -10.32 16.27
CA ALA A 55 5.61 -10.81 17.44
C ALA A 55 5.37 -12.31 17.68
N ILE A 56 4.16 -12.80 17.38
CA ILE A 56 3.84 -14.24 17.45
C ILE A 56 4.63 -15.03 16.40
N LEU A 57 4.68 -14.57 15.15
CA LEU A 57 5.42 -15.25 14.08
C LEU A 57 6.92 -15.29 14.35
N ILE A 58 7.50 -14.18 14.83
CA ILE A 58 8.92 -14.10 15.20
C ILE A 58 9.22 -15.07 16.36
N LEU A 59 8.40 -15.06 17.41
CA LEU A 59 8.51 -15.98 18.53
C LEU A 59 8.46 -17.45 18.07
N LEU A 60 7.45 -17.80 17.27
CA LEU A 60 7.27 -19.17 16.78
C LEU A 60 8.49 -19.63 15.97
N SER A 61 8.98 -18.78 15.07
CA SER A 61 10.19 -19.05 14.26
C SER A 61 11.42 -19.26 15.13
N ASP A 62 11.72 -18.30 16.02
CA ASP A 62 12.93 -18.30 16.85
C ASP A 62 12.95 -19.51 17.81
N ILE A 63 11.83 -19.79 18.48
CA ILE A 63 11.75 -20.85 19.49
C ILE A 63 11.67 -22.24 18.85
N ALA A 64 11.00 -22.39 17.71
CA ALA A 64 11.02 -23.64 16.95
C ALA A 64 12.44 -23.97 16.48
N SER A 65 13.18 -22.98 16.00
CA SER A 65 14.58 -23.12 15.60
C SER A 65 15.47 -23.55 16.77
N ALA A 66 15.33 -22.88 17.93
CA ALA A 66 16.06 -23.22 19.15
C ALA A 66 15.78 -24.65 19.64
N LEU A 67 14.49 -25.05 19.72
CA LEU A 67 14.11 -26.38 20.18
C LEU A 67 14.61 -27.48 19.24
N ARG A 68 14.51 -27.26 17.93
CA ARG A 68 15.04 -28.19 16.92
C ARG A 68 16.54 -28.40 17.12
N TYR A 69 17.29 -27.32 17.30
CA TYR A 69 18.72 -27.38 17.60
C TYR A 69 19.04 -28.17 18.88
N LEU A 70 18.31 -27.93 19.97
CA LEU A 70 18.50 -28.69 21.22
C LEU A 70 18.22 -30.17 21.03
N HIS A 71 17.12 -30.52 20.36
CA HIS A 71 16.69 -31.91 20.16
C HIS A 71 17.66 -32.68 19.23
N GLU A 72 18.18 -32.02 18.18
CA GLU A 72 19.25 -32.57 17.31
C GLU A 72 20.54 -32.82 18.09
N ASN A 73 20.87 -31.95 19.05
CA ASN A 73 21.98 -32.12 19.99
C ASN A 73 21.64 -33.04 21.18
N ARG A 74 20.54 -33.80 21.08
CA ARG A 74 20.08 -34.79 22.06
C ARG A 74 19.80 -34.20 23.45
N ILE A 75 19.39 -32.94 23.52
CA ILE A 75 19.05 -32.22 24.74
C ILE A 75 17.54 -31.98 24.79
N ILE A 76 16.89 -32.36 25.90
CA ILE A 76 15.50 -31.99 26.22
C ILE A 76 15.52 -30.86 27.26
N HIS A 77 14.77 -29.79 27.04
CA HIS A 77 14.74 -28.62 27.92
C HIS A 77 14.00 -28.87 29.24
N ARG A 78 12.79 -29.43 29.18
CA ARG A 78 11.92 -29.85 30.31
C ARG A 78 11.27 -28.75 31.16
N ASP A 79 11.76 -27.52 31.12
CA ASP A 79 11.12 -26.37 31.81
C ASP A 79 10.93 -25.17 30.87
N LEU A 80 10.45 -25.41 29.65
CA LEU A 80 10.20 -24.32 28.70
C LEU A 80 8.97 -23.52 29.14
N LYS A 81 9.14 -22.21 29.37
CA LYS A 81 8.11 -21.29 29.86
C LYS A 81 8.50 -19.85 29.51
N PRO A 82 7.58 -18.87 29.57
CA PRO A 82 7.89 -17.48 29.22
C PRO A 82 9.05 -16.88 30.02
N GLU A 83 9.25 -17.27 31.27
CA GLU A 83 10.37 -16.80 32.09
C GLU A 83 11.74 -17.31 31.59
N ASN A 84 11.76 -18.42 30.84
CA ASN A 84 12.96 -19.04 30.28
C ASN A 84 13.19 -18.70 28.80
N ILE A 85 12.49 -17.68 28.31
CA ILE A 85 12.72 -17.07 26.99
C ILE A 85 13.09 -15.62 27.20
N VAL A 86 14.27 -15.22 26.75
CA VAL A 86 14.76 -13.85 26.82
C VAL A 86 14.85 -13.23 25.43
N LEU A 87 14.70 -11.91 25.37
CA LEU A 87 14.72 -11.15 24.12
C LEU A 87 16.03 -10.36 24.04
N GLN A 88 16.76 -10.53 22.95
CA GLN A 88 17.95 -9.75 22.63
C GLN A 88 17.63 -8.76 21.52
N GLN A 89 18.09 -7.51 21.67
CA GLN A 89 18.01 -6.52 20.59
C GLN A 89 18.98 -6.94 19.48
N GLY A 90 18.43 -7.30 18.31
CA GLY A 90 19.18 -7.46 17.06
C GLY A 90 19.24 -6.14 16.28
N GLU A 91 19.91 -6.17 15.13
CA GLU A 91 20.06 -4.99 14.26
C GLU A 91 18.71 -4.48 13.72
N GLN A 92 17.76 -5.38 13.45
CA GLN A 92 16.48 -5.06 12.81
C GLN A 92 15.27 -5.43 13.68
N ARG A 93 15.38 -6.40 14.59
CA ARG A 93 14.27 -6.93 15.40
C ARG A 93 14.72 -7.47 16.75
N LEU A 94 13.77 -7.73 17.64
CA LEU A 94 14.00 -8.53 18.84
C LEU A 94 14.17 -10.01 18.47
N ILE A 95 15.16 -10.67 19.07
CA ILE A 95 15.50 -12.07 18.86
C ILE A 95 15.17 -12.86 20.13
N HIS A 96 14.31 -13.86 20.02
CA HIS A 96 13.97 -14.72 21.14
C HIS A 96 15.03 -15.81 21.30
N LYS A 97 15.49 -15.99 22.54
CA LYS A 97 16.51 -16.98 22.91
C LYS A 97 16.07 -17.79 24.12
N ILE A 98 16.30 -19.09 24.06
CA ILE A 98 16.10 -20.00 25.21
C ILE A 98 17.26 -19.84 26.21
N ILE A 99 16.93 -19.78 27.50
CA ILE A 99 17.84 -19.82 28.64
C ILE A 99 17.51 -21.00 29.57
N ASP A 100 18.32 -21.16 30.63
CA ASP A 100 18.08 -22.07 31.76
C ASP A 100 17.95 -23.56 31.38
N LEU A 101 19.10 -24.13 31.01
CA LEU A 101 19.25 -25.57 30.81
C LEU A 101 19.54 -26.33 32.12
N GLY A 102 19.30 -25.72 33.29
CA GLY A 102 19.55 -26.36 34.59
C GLY A 102 18.71 -27.62 34.83
N TYR A 103 17.53 -27.68 34.20
CA TYR A 103 16.68 -28.87 34.19
C TYR A 103 16.82 -29.69 32.91
N ALA A 104 17.74 -29.37 32.00
CA ALA A 104 17.86 -30.08 30.72
C ALA A 104 18.41 -31.51 30.91
N LYS A 105 18.13 -32.44 29.98
CA LYS A 105 18.73 -33.80 29.98
C LYS A 105 19.37 -34.14 28.66
N GLU A 106 20.49 -34.84 28.72
CA GLU A 106 21.10 -35.54 27.59
C GLU A 106 20.49 -36.93 27.42
N LEU A 107 20.15 -37.30 26.17
CA LEU A 107 19.45 -38.55 25.87
C LEU A 107 20.34 -39.81 25.88
N ASP A 108 21.67 -39.68 25.91
CA ASP A 108 22.62 -40.78 25.67
C ASP A 108 22.78 -41.76 26.86
N GLN A 109 22.10 -41.54 27.99
CA GLN A 109 22.05 -42.50 29.12
C GLN A 109 20.67 -43.19 29.20
N GLY A 110 20.50 -44.31 28.48
CA GLY A 110 19.40 -45.28 28.68
C GLY A 110 17.99 -44.72 28.49
N SER A 111 17.75 -44.10 27.33
CA SER A 111 16.68 -43.15 26.97
C SER A 111 15.24 -43.54 27.33
N LEU A 112 14.85 -43.35 28.60
CA LEU A 112 13.49 -43.09 29.12
C LEU A 112 13.69 -42.33 30.44
N CYS A 113 13.16 -41.11 30.56
CA CYS A 113 13.46 -40.22 31.69
C CYS A 113 12.34 -40.28 32.76
N THR A 114 12.69 -40.23 34.07
CA THR A 114 11.74 -40.45 35.19
C THR A 114 11.72 -39.34 36.26
N SER A 115 12.49 -38.26 36.10
CA SER A 115 12.59 -37.20 37.11
C SER A 115 11.43 -36.20 37.03
N PHE A 116 10.81 -35.87 38.17
CA PHE A 116 9.80 -34.81 38.33
C PHE A 116 10.49 -33.45 38.51
N VAL A 117 10.55 -32.66 37.45
CA VAL A 117 11.13 -31.30 37.43
C VAL A 117 10.31 -30.40 36.50
N GLY A 118 10.26 -29.09 36.77
CA GLY A 118 9.61 -28.09 35.92
C GLY A 118 8.46 -27.32 36.59
N THR A 119 7.92 -26.34 35.87
CA THR A 119 6.87 -25.43 36.34
C THR A 119 5.49 -25.99 35.97
N LEU A 120 4.68 -26.32 36.98
CA LEU A 120 3.39 -27.04 36.84
C LEU A 120 2.46 -26.48 35.75
N GLN A 121 2.48 -25.17 35.52
CA GLN A 121 1.61 -24.48 34.57
C GLN A 121 1.91 -24.77 33.08
N TYR A 122 3.13 -25.23 32.75
CA TYR A 122 3.57 -25.56 31.38
C TYR A 122 4.02 -27.02 31.24
N LEU A 123 3.84 -27.80 32.31
CA LEU A 123 4.35 -29.15 32.41
C LEU A 123 3.47 -30.12 31.62
N ALA A 124 4.10 -31.02 30.86
CA ALA A 124 3.38 -32.05 30.13
C ALA A 124 2.69 -33.06 31.09
N PRO A 125 1.51 -33.60 30.75
CA PRO A 125 0.77 -34.51 31.63
C PRO A 125 1.55 -35.75 32.07
N GLU A 126 2.37 -36.33 31.18
CA GLU A 126 3.16 -37.52 31.48
C GLU A 126 4.20 -37.30 32.59
N LEU A 127 4.64 -36.05 32.82
CA LEU A 127 5.54 -35.70 33.92
C LEU A 127 4.80 -35.68 35.26
N LEU A 128 3.52 -35.27 35.27
CA LEU A 128 2.65 -35.34 36.45
C LEU A 128 2.32 -36.80 36.82
N GLU A 129 2.16 -37.65 35.80
CA GLU A 129 1.89 -39.08 35.95
C GLU A 129 3.14 -39.90 36.30
N GLN A 130 4.31 -39.25 36.45
CA GLN A 130 5.62 -39.89 36.70
C GLN A 130 5.95 -41.00 35.70
N GLN A 131 5.44 -40.87 34.47
CA GLN A 131 5.70 -41.80 33.40
C GLN A 131 7.02 -41.48 32.72
N LYS A 132 7.53 -42.46 31.99
CA LYS A 132 8.70 -42.25 31.15
C LYS A 132 8.36 -41.33 29.99
N TYR A 133 9.20 -40.33 29.73
CA TYR A 133 8.92 -39.28 28.75
C TYR A 133 10.03 -39.11 27.69
N THR A 134 9.73 -38.33 26.65
CA THR A 134 10.59 -38.07 25.48
C THR A 134 10.67 -36.57 25.15
N VAL A 135 11.25 -36.19 24.00
CA VAL A 135 11.29 -34.79 23.50
C VAL A 135 9.91 -34.13 23.41
N THR A 136 8.85 -34.93 23.33
CA THR A 136 7.45 -34.48 23.25
C THR A 136 6.97 -33.68 24.46
N VAL A 137 7.69 -33.71 25.59
CA VAL A 137 7.37 -32.82 26.73
C VAL A 137 7.62 -31.36 26.37
N ASP A 138 8.67 -31.07 25.60
CA ASP A 138 8.96 -29.69 25.16
C ASP A 138 7.93 -29.22 24.13
N TYR A 139 7.31 -30.14 23.37
CA TYR A 139 6.23 -29.78 22.42
C TYR A 139 4.99 -29.28 23.15
N TRP A 140 4.63 -29.91 24.27
CA TRP A 140 3.52 -29.44 25.10
C TRP A 140 3.82 -28.07 25.69
N SER A 141 5.01 -27.89 26.27
CA SER A 141 5.43 -26.60 26.81
C SER A 141 5.46 -25.51 25.74
N PHE A 142 5.92 -25.82 24.52
CA PHE A 142 5.92 -24.87 23.41
C PHE A 142 4.50 -24.55 22.92
N GLY A 143 3.62 -25.55 22.81
CA GLY A 143 2.22 -25.34 22.42
C GLY A 143 1.45 -24.50 23.44
N THR A 144 1.63 -24.76 24.74
CA THR A 144 0.98 -23.99 25.81
C THR A 144 1.48 -22.54 25.84
N LEU A 145 2.78 -22.34 25.63
CA LEU A 145 3.40 -21.02 25.51
C LEU A 145 2.89 -20.26 24.28
N ALA A 146 2.90 -20.89 23.10
CA ALA A 146 2.40 -20.30 21.87
C ALA A 146 0.92 -19.89 22.01
N PHE A 147 0.09 -20.75 22.59
CA PHE A 147 -1.31 -20.43 22.86
C PHE A 147 -1.45 -19.20 23.77
N GLU A 148 -0.66 -19.10 24.84
CA GLU A 148 -0.68 -17.95 25.75
C GLU A 148 -0.22 -16.66 25.06
N CYS A 149 0.78 -16.75 24.18
CA CYS A 149 1.21 -15.62 23.37
C CYS A 149 0.12 -15.15 22.38
N ILE A 150 -0.70 -16.06 21.85
CA ILE A 150 -1.79 -15.74 20.92
C ILE A 150 -3.01 -15.15 21.64
N THR A 151 -3.33 -15.64 22.85
CA THR A 151 -4.62 -15.37 23.51
C THR A 151 -4.51 -14.54 24.80
N GLY A 152 -3.31 -14.42 25.37
CA GLY A 152 -3.05 -13.76 26.65
C GLY A 152 -3.30 -14.63 27.89
N PHE A 153 -3.70 -15.90 27.73
CA PHE A 153 -3.92 -16.84 28.82
C PHE A 153 -3.56 -18.29 28.43
N ARG A 154 -3.30 -19.16 29.42
CA ARG A 154 -2.92 -20.57 29.14
C ARG A 154 -4.12 -21.41 28.68
N PRO A 155 -3.92 -22.44 27.84
CA PRO A 155 -5.01 -23.19 27.20
C PRO A 155 -5.90 -23.99 28.16
N PHE A 156 -5.35 -24.49 29.26
CA PHE A 156 -6.06 -25.45 30.11
C PHE A 156 -6.16 -24.95 31.54
N LEU A 157 -7.36 -24.50 31.95
CA LEU A 157 -7.77 -24.18 33.32
C LEU A 157 -6.63 -23.59 34.21
N PRO A 158 -6.08 -22.40 33.85
CA PRO A 158 -4.79 -21.88 34.35
C PRO A 158 -4.64 -21.70 35.86
N ASN A 159 -5.76 -21.63 36.59
CA ASN A 159 -5.82 -21.34 38.03
C ASN A 159 -6.26 -22.56 38.86
N TRP A 160 -6.51 -23.70 38.23
CA TRP A 160 -6.97 -24.91 38.91
C TRP A 160 -5.80 -25.64 39.56
N GLN A 161 -6.07 -26.31 40.67
CA GLN A 161 -5.05 -27.13 41.35
C GLN A 161 -4.71 -28.37 40.50
N PRO A 162 -3.46 -28.88 40.56
CA PRO A 162 -2.99 -29.94 39.65
C PRO A 162 -3.87 -31.19 39.57
N VAL A 163 -4.41 -31.65 40.71
CA VAL A 163 -5.26 -32.85 40.76
C VAL A 163 -6.60 -32.63 40.05
N GLN A 164 -7.24 -31.49 40.32
CA GLN A 164 -8.51 -31.10 39.68
C GLN A 164 -8.31 -30.83 38.18
N TRP A 165 -7.22 -30.13 37.86
CA TRP A 165 -6.79 -29.85 36.50
C TRP A 165 -6.59 -31.14 35.70
N HIS A 166 -5.79 -32.08 36.23
CA HIS A 166 -5.49 -33.34 35.55
C HIS A 166 -6.77 -34.15 35.29
N THR A 167 -7.62 -34.28 36.32
CA THR A 167 -8.90 -35.01 36.23
C THR A 167 -9.81 -34.43 35.15
N LYS A 168 -9.88 -33.10 35.03
CA LYS A 168 -10.78 -32.44 34.08
C LYS A 168 -10.20 -32.38 32.66
N VAL A 169 -8.94 -31.98 32.52
CA VAL A 169 -8.28 -31.81 31.21
C VAL A 169 -8.02 -33.16 30.53
N ARG A 170 -7.87 -34.26 31.27
CA ARG A 170 -7.79 -35.62 30.72
C ARG A 170 -9.03 -36.01 29.90
N GLN A 171 -10.17 -35.34 30.11
CA GLN A 171 -11.41 -35.58 29.37
C GLN A 171 -11.42 -34.92 27.98
N LYS A 172 -10.40 -34.11 27.64
CA LYS A 172 -10.34 -33.40 26.37
C LYS A 172 -10.27 -34.36 25.18
N SER A 173 -10.83 -33.94 24.06
CA SER A 173 -10.66 -34.60 22.77
C SER A 173 -9.24 -34.40 22.22
N GLU A 174 -8.87 -35.17 21.18
CA GLU A 174 -7.61 -34.99 20.45
C GLU A 174 -7.49 -33.61 19.80
N LEU A 175 -8.64 -33.03 19.40
CA LEU A 175 -8.71 -31.73 18.72
C LEU A 175 -8.83 -30.54 19.68
N ASP A 176 -9.12 -30.77 20.96
CA ASP A 176 -9.32 -29.68 21.92
C ASP A 176 -7.99 -29.00 22.25
N ILE A 177 -7.93 -27.70 21.99
CA ILE A 177 -6.77 -26.84 22.28
C ILE A 177 -7.02 -25.90 23.46
N VAL A 178 -8.26 -25.77 23.92
CA VAL A 178 -8.61 -24.95 25.08
C VAL A 178 -9.66 -25.63 25.95
N VAL A 179 -9.46 -25.55 27.27
CA VAL A 179 -10.43 -25.92 28.30
C VAL A 179 -10.52 -24.75 29.26
N SER A 180 -11.66 -24.06 29.26
CA SER A 180 -11.85 -22.81 29.99
C SER A 180 -13.12 -22.83 30.83
N GLU A 181 -13.14 -22.00 31.86
CA GLU A 181 -14.30 -21.78 32.73
C GLU A 181 -14.96 -20.46 32.33
N ASP A 182 -16.27 -20.49 32.11
CA ASP A 182 -17.03 -19.31 31.73
C ASP A 182 -17.46 -18.45 32.95
N LEU A 183 -18.25 -17.40 32.72
CA LEU A 183 -18.71 -16.50 33.80
C LEU A 183 -19.79 -17.12 34.70
N SER A 184 -20.28 -18.32 34.39
CA SER A 184 -21.20 -19.11 35.22
C SER A 184 -20.47 -20.19 36.04
N GLY A 185 -19.19 -20.44 35.74
CA GLY A 185 -18.41 -21.51 36.35
C GLY A 185 -18.47 -22.82 35.56
N GLU A 186 -19.10 -22.83 34.37
CA GLU A 186 -19.17 -24.02 33.52
C GLU A 186 -17.86 -24.21 32.76
N VAL A 187 -17.38 -25.46 32.72
CA VAL A 187 -16.15 -25.83 32.01
C VAL A 187 -16.50 -26.20 30.56
N LYS A 188 -15.97 -25.41 29.62
CA LYS A 188 -16.12 -25.60 28.17
C LYS A 188 -14.83 -26.12 27.54
N PHE A 189 -14.98 -27.09 26.65
CA PHE A 189 -13.92 -27.64 25.80
C PHE A 189 -14.11 -27.09 24.38
N SER A 190 -13.02 -26.72 23.72
CA SER A 190 -13.10 -26.27 22.33
C SER A 190 -11.85 -26.65 21.55
N SER A 191 -12.06 -27.02 20.29
CA SER A 191 -11.02 -27.21 19.28
C SER A 191 -10.65 -25.91 18.56
N SER A 192 -11.42 -24.85 18.76
CA SER A 192 -11.23 -23.56 18.09
C SER A 192 -10.40 -22.58 18.91
N LEU A 193 -9.57 -21.80 18.23
CA LEU A 193 -8.76 -20.76 18.85
C LEU A 193 -9.66 -19.65 19.42
N PRO A 194 -9.53 -19.29 20.71
CA PRO A 194 -10.40 -18.27 21.31
C PRO A 194 -10.26 -16.89 20.69
N CYS A 195 -11.39 -16.18 20.63
CA CYS A 195 -11.44 -14.74 20.40
C CYS A 195 -11.55 -13.99 21.74
N PRO A 196 -10.94 -12.79 21.87
CA PRO A 196 -10.21 -12.08 20.82
C PRO A 196 -8.75 -12.55 20.73
N ASN A 197 -8.18 -12.47 19.53
CA ASN A 197 -6.75 -12.61 19.26
C ASN A 197 -6.37 -11.69 18.10
N ASN A 198 -5.08 -11.40 17.94
CA ASN A 198 -4.60 -10.43 16.95
C ASN A 198 -4.16 -11.07 15.62
N LEU A 199 -4.50 -12.33 15.37
CA LEU A 199 -4.13 -13.04 14.13
C LEU A 199 -5.16 -12.79 13.03
N ASN A 200 -4.68 -12.78 11.79
CA ASN A 200 -5.53 -12.85 10.62
C ASN A 200 -6.20 -14.23 10.47
N SER A 201 -7.29 -14.29 9.70
CA SER A 201 -8.14 -15.49 9.57
C SER A 201 -7.39 -16.74 9.09
N VAL A 202 -6.41 -16.57 8.19
CA VAL A 202 -5.63 -17.68 7.64
C VAL A 202 -4.67 -18.24 8.69
N LEU A 203 -3.94 -17.36 9.38
CA LEU A 203 -3.01 -17.76 10.44
C LEU A 203 -3.76 -18.37 11.62
N ALA A 204 -4.88 -17.81 12.04
CA ALA A 204 -5.70 -18.36 13.11
C ALA A 204 -6.10 -19.82 12.81
N GLY A 205 -6.64 -20.10 11.62
CA GLY A 205 -7.06 -21.45 11.24
C GLY A 205 -5.90 -22.43 11.04
N ARG A 206 -4.73 -21.97 10.59
CA ARG A 206 -3.52 -22.79 10.40
C ARG A 206 -2.85 -23.11 11.74
N LEU A 207 -2.68 -22.11 12.60
CA LEU A 207 -2.08 -22.25 13.92
C LEU A 207 -2.98 -23.03 14.88
N GLU A 208 -4.30 -22.93 14.76
CA GLU A 208 -5.26 -23.77 15.48
C GLU A 208 -4.96 -25.26 15.26
N LYS A 209 -4.84 -25.69 13.99
CA LYS A 209 -4.51 -27.08 13.64
C LYS A 209 -3.12 -27.48 14.12
N TRP A 210 -2.15 -26.57 14.01
CA TRP A 210 -0.81 -26.84 14.53
C TRP A 210 -0.81 -27.00 16.06
N LEU A 211 -1.58 -26.18 16.80
CA LEU A 211 -1.75 -26.29 18.24
C LEU A 211 -2.38 -27.62 18.65
N GLN A 212 -3.27 -28.21 17.84
CA GLN A 212 -3.82 -29.56 18.08
C GLN A 212 -2.70 -30.62 18.14
N LEU A 213 -1.68 -30.50 17.27
CA LEU A 213 -0.51 -31.38 17.27
C LEU A 213 0.33 -31.21 18.55
N MET A 214 0.52 -29.96 18.98
CA MET A 214 1.38 -29.60 20.10
C MET A 214 0.73 -29.86 21.47
N LEU A 215 -0.58 -29.63 21.57
CA LEU A 215 -1.39 -29.78 22.78
C LEU A 215 -2.10 -31.14 22.86
N MET A 216 -1.63 -32.11 22.09
CA MET A 216 -2.10 -33.49 22.13
C MET A 216 -1.81 -34.11 23.51
N TRP A 217 -2.81 -34.74 24.13
CA TRP A 217 -2.63 -35.40 25.42
C TRP A 217 -1.71 -36.62 25.29
N HIS A 218 -1.92 -37.44 24.25
CA HIS A 218 -1.18 -38.69 24.06
C HIS A 218 0.31 -38.43 23.74
N PRO A 219 1.26 -38.85 24.61
CA PRO A 219 2.64 -38.38 24.55
C PRO A 219 3.37 -38.81 23.26
N ARG A 220 3.09 -40.01 22.72
CA ARG A 220 3.74 -40.49 21.49
C ARG A 220 3.15 -39.93 20.20
N GLN A 221 1.90 -39.46 20.25
CA GLN A 221 1.23 -38.89 19.07
C GLN A 221 1.47 -37.38 18.99
N ARG A 222 1.75 -36.74 20.13
CA ARG A 222 2.09 -35.31 20.18
C ARG A 222 3.24 -34.97 19.24
N GLY A 223 3.03 -33.93 18.44
CA GLY A 223 3.98 -33.48 17.42
C GLY A 223 4.05 -34.34 16.15
N THR A 224 3.18 -35.36 16.01
CA THR A 224 3.09 -36.18 14.79
C THR A 224 2.20 -35.48 13.77
N ASP A 225 2.80 -34.98 12.69
CA ASP A 225 2.06 -34.35 11.61
C ASP A 225 1.53 -35.41 10.61
N PRO A 226 0.30 -35.26 10.06
CA PRO A 226 -0.24 -36.21 9.09
C PRO A 226 0.59 -36.39 7.82
N THR A 227 1.32 -35.35 7.40
CA THR A 227 2.15 -35.34 6.19
C THR A 227 3.59 -35.72 6.50
N TYR A 228 4.16 -35.15 7.57
CA TYR A 228 5.59 -35.31 7.90
C TYR A 228 5.89 -36.42 8.92
N GLY A 229 4.86 -37.03 9.51
CA GLY A 229 5.01 -38.11 10.48
C GLY A 229 5.50 -37.64 11.87
N PRO A 230 6.12 -38.54 12.66
CA PRO A 230 6.50 -38.24 14.04
C PRO A 230 7.59 -37.17 14.11
N ASN A 231 7.45 -36.22 15.04
CA ASN A 231 8.27 -35.00 15.16
C ASN A 231 8.16 -34.05 13.94
N GLY A 232 7.15 -34.24 13.10
CA GLY A 232 6.87 -33.42 11.92
C GLY A 232 6.30 -32.04 12.23
N CYS A 233 5.94 -31.74 13.48
CA CYS A 233 5.34 -30.46 13.89
C CYS A 233 6.19 -29.22 13.58
N PHE A 234 7.51 -29.34 13.54
CA PHE A 234 8.40 -28.24 13.17
C PHE A 234 8.33 -27.92 11.67
N LYS A 235 8.27 -28.93 10.80
CA LYS A 235 8.07 -28.71 9.36
C LYS A 235 6.67 -28.17 9.05
N ALA A 236 5.66 -28.68 9.76
CA ALA A 236 4.31 -28.16 9.67
C ALA A 236 4.24 -26.66 10.06
N LEU A 237 5.03 -26.23 11.05
CA LEU A 237 5.15 -24.81 11.39
C LEU A 237 5.93 -24.02 10.34
N ASP A 238 7.01 -24.57 9.78
CA ASP A 238 7.77 -23.93 8.69
C ASP A 238 6.86 -23.64 7.49
N ASP A 239 5.92 -24.53 7.14
CA ASP A 239 4.93 -24.30 6.08
C ASP A 239 4.03 -23.10 6.38
N ILE A 240 3.66 -22.88 7.65
CA ILE A 240 2.85 -21.72 8.07
C ILE A 240 3.69 -20.43 8.03
N LEU A 241 4.91 -20.48 8.56
CA LEU A 241 5.82 -19.33 8.65
C LEU A 241 6.33 -18.85 7.28
N ASN A 242 6.30 -19.71 6.27
CA ASN A 242 6.73 -19.37 4.91
C ASN A 242 5.57 -18.96 3.99
N LEU A 243 4.33 -18.85 4.52
CA LEU A 243 3.21 -18.30 3.76
C LEU A 243 3.46 -16.83 3.44
N LYS A 244 3.24 -16.47 2.17
CA LYS A 244 3.11 -15.07 1.76
C LYS A 244 1.63 -14.71 1.77
N LEU A 245 1.25 -13.74 2.59
CA LEU A 245 -0.14 -13.36 2.79
C LEU A 245 -0.39 -11.97 2.20
N LEU A 246 -1.44 -11.85 1.40
CA LEU A 246 -1.92 -10.57 0.87
C LEU A 246 -3.19 -10.17 1.62
N HIS A 247 -3.20 -8.97 2.18
CA HIS A 247 -4.34 -8.43 2.91
C HIS A 247 -5.10 -7.43 2.06
N VAL A 248 -6.41 -7.64 1.90
CA VAL A 248 -7.29 -6.79 1.09
C VAL A 248 -8.47 -6.32 1.94
N LEU A 249 -8.53 -5.02 2.23
CA LEU A 249 -9.69 -4.39 2.85
C LEU A 249 -10.73 -4.08 1.77
N ASN A 250 -11.87 -4.76 1.83
CA ASN A 250 -13.02 -4.45 0.99
C ASN A 250 -13.70 -3.18 1.50
N MET A 251 -13.58 -2.07 0.76
CA MET A 251 -14.17 -0.79 1.16
C MET A 251 -15.70 -0.74 1.01
N VAL A 252 -16.32 -1.78 0.44
CA VAL A 252 -17.78 -1.92 0.37
C VAL A 252 -18.35 -2.45 1.68
N THR A 253 -17.70 -3.45 2.28
CA THR A 253 -18.17 -4.14 3.49
C THR A 253 -17.41 -3.74 4.76
N GLY A 254 -16.22 -3.15 4.60
CA GLY A 254 -15.27 -2.88 5.69
C GLY A 254 -14.57 -4.12 6.24
N THR A 255 -14.60 -5.25 5.52
CA THR A 255 -13.97 -6.51 5.95
C THR A 255 -12.60 -6.72 5.32
N VAL A 256 -11.65 -7.24 6.11
CA VAL A 256 -10.31 -7.62 5.62
C VAL A 256 -10.33 -9.09 5.19
N HIS A 257 -9.97 -9.33 3.94
CA HIS A 257 -9.77 -10.66 3.37
C HIS A 257 -8.27 -10.94 3.25
N THR A 258 -7.83 -12.11 3.68
CA THR A 258 -6.42 -12.51 3.63
C THR A 258 -6.26 -13.68 2.66
N TYR A 259 -5.37 -13.52 1.67
CA TYR A 259 -5.14 -14.51 0.63
C TYR A 259 -3.70 -15.02 0.71
N PRO A 260 -3.47 -16.32 0.94
CA PRO A 260 -2.15 -16.91 0.72
C PRO A 260 -1.83 -16.88 -0.77
N VAL A 261 -0.65 -16.38 -1.13
CA VAL A 261 -0.20 -16.29 -2.53
C VAL A 261 1.14 -17.00 -2.74
N THR A 262 1.34 -17.54 -3.93
CA THR A 262 2.61 -18.17 -4.33
C THR A 262 3.48 -17.19 -5.14
N GLU A 263 4.78 -17.47 -5.29
CA GLU A 263 5.71 -16.58 -6.01
C GLU A 263 5.37 -16.39 -7.50
N GLU A 264 4.75 -17.40 -8.10
CA GLU A 264 4.36 -17.44 -9.51
C GLU A 264 2.96 -16.87 -9.74
N GLU A 265 2.21 -16.57 -8.68
CA GLU A 265 0.82 -16.14 -8.77
C GLU A 265 0.71 -14.70 -9.30
N THR A 266 -0.11 -14.53 -10.34
CA THR A 266 -0.37 -13.22 -10.95
C THR A 266 -1.47 -12.48 -10.21
N LEU A 267 -1.54 -11.16 -10.37
CA LEU A 267 -2.64 -10.40 -9.78
C LEU A 267 -4.02 -10.83 -10.31
N GLN A 268 -4.09 -11.34 -11.54
CA GLN A 268 -5.35 -11.79 -12.14
C GLN A 268 -5.96 -12.99 -11.40
N THR A 269 -5.15 -14.00 -11.05
CA THR A 269 -5.63 -15.16 -10.28
C THR A 269 -6.08 -14.77 -8.87
N VAL A 270 -5.40 -13.78 -8.27
CA VAL A 270 -5.83 -13.20 -6.98
C VAL A 270 -7.15 -12.44 -7.14
N LYS A 271 -7.35 -11.66 -8.21
CA LYS A 271 -8.61 -10.98 -8.50
C LYS A 271 -9.79 -11.96 -8.64
N ALA A 272 -9.59 -13.13 -9.25
CA ALA A 272 -10.61 -14.17 -9.33
C ALA A 272 -11.03 -14.69 -7.94
N ARG A 273 -10.08 -14.86 -7.03
CA ARG A 273 -10.36 -15.25 -5.63
C ARG A 273 -11.07 -14.15 -4.86
N ILE A 274 -10.64 -12.89 -5.06
CA ILE A 274 -11.34 -11.72 -4.51
C ILE A 274 -12.79 -11.66 -5.00
N GLN A 275 -13.04 -11.97 -6.27
CA GLN A 275 -14.40 -12.02 -6.82
C GLN A 275 -15.26 -13.07 -6.12
N SER A 276 -14.71 -14.24 -5.80
CA SER A 276 -15.43 -15.30 -5.07
C SER A 276 -15.88 -14.85 -3.67
N ASP A 277 -15.06 -14.09 -2.96
CA ASP A 277 -15.36 -13.67 -1.58
C ASP A 277 -16.16 -12.37 -1.49
N THR A 278 -16.02 -11.48 -2.49
CA THR A 278 -16.62 -10.13 -2.46
C THR A 278 -17.80 -9.96 -3.42
N GLY A 279 -17.92 -10.83 -4.42
CA GLY A 279 -18.89 -10.70 -5.50
C GLY A 279 -18.57 -9.62 -6.54
N ILE A 280 -17.46 -8.88 -6.39
CA ILE A 280 -17.07 -7.80 -7.31
C ILE A 280 -16.34 -8.41 -8.53
N PRO A 281 -16.84 -8.23 -9.77
CA PRO A 281 -16.20 -8.77 -10.97
C PRO A 281 -14.78 -8.24 -11.19
N GLU A 282 -13.86 -9.04 -11.74
CA GLU A 282 -12.43 -8.68 -11.91
C GLU A 282 -12.20 -7.30 -12.60
N GLN A 283 -13.05 -6.95 -13.57
CA GLN A 283 -13.02 -5.70 -14.33
C GLN A 283 -13.42 -4.48 -13.51
N ASP A 284 -14.24 -4.68 -12.48
CA ASP A 284 -14.77 -3.63 -11.61
C ASP A 284 -13.93 -3.46 -10.33
N GLN A 285 -13.03 -4.40 -10.06
CA GLN A 285 -12.09 -4.34 -8.94
C GLN A 285 -10.99 -3.31 -9.18
N GLU A 286 -11.05 -2.19 -8.45
CA GLU A 286 -9.95 -1.25 -8.32
C GLU A 286 -9.20 -1.52 -7.01
N LEU A 287 -7.97 -2.01 -7.11
CA LEU A 287 -7.09 -2.25 -5.97
C LEU A 287 -6.10 -1.09 -5.87
N LEU A 288 -6.12 -0.38 -4.74
CA LEU A 288 -5.21 0.71 -4.43
C LEU A 288 -4.28 0.36 -3.27
N GLN A 289 -3.03 0.80 -3.37
CA GLN A 289 -2.11 0.87 -2.22
C GLN A 289 -2.38 2.15 -1.40
N GLU A 290 -1.79 2.26 -0.21
CA GLU A 290 -1.92 3.43 0.68
C GLU A 290 -1.61 4.77 -0.03
N ALA A 291 -0.61 4.78 -0.91
CA ALA A 291 -0.22 5.97 -1.70
C ALA A 291 -1.20 6.34 -2.85
N GLY A 292 -2.34 5.66 -2.95
CA GLY A 292 -3.36 5.83 -3.99
C GLY A 292 -2.91 5.35 -5.37
N LEU A 293 -1.93 4.46 -5.43
CA LEU A 293 -1.44 3.84 -6.66
C LEU A 293 -2.29 2.61 -6.99
N ALA A 294 -2.83 2.57 -8.21
CA ALA A 294 -3.58 1.42 -8.70
C ALA A 294 -2.63 0.29 -9.11
N LEU A 295 -3.05 -0.94 -8.80
CA LEU A 295 -2.33 -2.13 -9.21
C LEU A 295 -2.65 -2.51 -10.67
N PHE A 296 -1.61 -2.83 -11.44
CA PHE A 296 -1.75 -3.26 -12.84
C PHE A 296 -1.69 -4.80 -12.93
N SER A 297 -2.60 -5.38 -13.71
CA SER A 297 -2.86 -6.82 -13.79
C SER A 297 -1.68 -7.71 -14.18
N GLN A 298 -0.67 -7.15 -14.86
CA GLN A 298 0.49 -7.90 -15.36
C GLN A 298 1.62 -8.10 -14.33
N LYS A 299 1.53 -7.48 -13.14
CA LYS A 299 2.55 -7.63 -12.10
C LYS A 299 2.27 -8.86 -11.22
N LEU A 300 3.34 -9.50 -10.73
CA LEU A 300 3.26 -10.59 -9.76
C LEU A 300 2.67 -10.10 -8.44
N ALA A 301 1.78 -10.89 -7.84
CA ALA A 301 1.10 -10.53 -6.59
C ALA A 301 2.09 -10.34 -5.42
N THR A 302 3.20 -11.07 -5.43
CA THR A 302 4.26 -11.02 -4.41
C THR A 302 5.06 -9.73 -4.37
N LYS A 303 5.03 -8.90 -5.42
CA LYS A 303 5.67 -7.56 -5.39
C LYS A 303 4.96 -6.57 -4.49
N HIS A 304 3.77 -6.92 -4.00
CA HIS A 304 2.92 -6.09 -3.16
C HIS A 304 2.86 -6.59 -1.71
N ILE A 305 3.77 -7.49 -1.34
CA ILE A 305 3.92 -8.04 0.01
C ILE A 305 5.32 -7.61 0.50
N ALA A 306 5.40 -6.86 1.59
CA ALA A 306 6.64 -6.63 2.31
C ALA A 306 7.02 -7.91 3.06
N ASP A 307 8.33 -8.13 3.19
CA ASP A 307 8.82 -9.33 3.88
C ASP A 307 8.57 -9.17 5.38
N SER A 308 7.55 -9.85 5.90
CA SER A 308 7.08 -9.76 7.30
C SER A 308 8.09 -10.25 8.34
N LYS A 309 9.29 -10.68 7.90
CA LYS A 309 10.39 -11.13 8.77
C LYS A 309 11.30 -9.98 9.24
N VAL A 310 11.05 -8.74 8.80
CA VAL A 310 12.03 -7.64 8.93
C VAL A 310 11.71 -6.57 10.01
N ASN A 311 10.47 -6.35 10.49
CA ASN A 311 10.17 -5.09 11.22
C ASN A 311 9.15 -5.16 12.38
N ASP A 312 9.61 -5.35 13.62
CA ASP A 312 8.83 -5.48 14.87
C ASP A 312 7.71 -4.43 15.17
N THR A 313 7.58 -3.34 14.43
CA THR A 313 6.66 -2.23 14.78
C THR A 313 5.87 -1.59 13.64
N ALA A 314 6.25 -1.73 12.36
CA ALA A 314 5.69 -0.91 11.27
C ALA A 314 5.15 -1.68 10.05
N ALA A 315 5.31 -3.01 9.97
CA ALA A 315 5.00 -3.78 8.76
C ALA A 315 3.51 -4.14 8.59
N ALA A 316 2.75 -4.32 9.67
CA ALA A 316 1.40 -4.88 9.56
C ALA A 316 0.37 -3.99 8.83
N ASP A 317 0.58 -2.67 8.78
CA ASP A 317 -0.29 -1.73 8.05
C ASP A 317 0.30 -1.31 6.68
N THR A 318 1.54 -1.67 6.34
CA THR A 318 2.18 -1.26 5.07
C THR A 318 1.81 -2.15 3.87
N ASP A 319 1.26 -3.35 4.11
CA ASP A 319 0.87 -4.33 3.08
C ASP A 319 -0.64 -4.43 2.82
N LEU A 320 -1.42 -3.50 3.37
CA LEU A 320 -2.87 -3.49 3.19
C LEU A 320 -3.25 -2.88 1.84
N LEU A 321 -3.94 -3.67 1.02
CA LEU A 321 -4.58 -3.19 -0.21
C LEU A 321 -6.03 -2.79 0.04
N PHE A 322 -6.47 -1.72 -0.61
CA PHE A 322 -7.83 -1.22 -0.53
C PHE A 322 -8.58 -1.56 -1.82
N LEU A 323 -9.64 -2.35 -1.69
CA LEU A 323 -10.50 -2.75 -2.80
C LEU A 323 -11.71 -1.83 -2.91
N PHE A 324 -11.88 -1.24 -4.09
CA PHE A 324 -13.03 -0.45 -4.49
C PHE A 324 -13.77 -1.13 -5.65
N ASP A 325 -15.07 -0.83 -5.74
CA ASP A 325 -15.95 -1.29 -6.80
C ASP A 325 -16.23 -0.09 -7.73
N ASN A 326 -15.74 -0.18 -8.96
CA ASN A 326 -15.89 0.91 -9.93
C ASN A 326 -17.35 1.17 -10.34
N GLN A 327 -18.26 0.20 -10.16
CA GLN A 327 -19.68 0.38 -10.44
C GLN A 327 -20.41 1.18 -9.36
N LYS A 328 -19.87 1.22 -8.13
CA LYS A 328 -20.52 1.93 -7.02
C LYS A 328 -20.29 3.43 -7.08
N VAL A 329 -21.40 4.15 -7.21
CA VAL A 329 -21.46 5.63 -7.13
C VAL A 329 -21.64 6.14 -5.70
N ALA A 330 -22.10 5.28 -4.80
CA ALA A 330 -22.31 5.60 -3.39
C ALA A 330 -21.98 4.39 -2.52
N TYR A 331 -21.36 4.66 -1.38
CA TYR A 331 -20.95 3.68 -0.40
C TYR A 331 -21.81 3.85 0.85
N GLU A 332 -22.48 2.77 1.26
CA GLU A 332 -23.27 2.75 2.48
C GLU A 332 -22.39 2.52 3.70
N ALA A 333 -22.66 3.23 4.80
CA ALA A 333 -21.88 3.16 6.02
C ALA A 333 -22.17 1.91 6.90
N GLN A 334 -22.70 0.83 6.31
CA GLN A 334 -23.10 -0.39 7.04
C GLN A 334 -21.91 -1.34 7.22
N VAL A 335 -20.87 -0.88 7.92
CA VAL A 335 -19.73 -1.74 8.27
C VAL A 335 -20.13 -2.60 9.46
N ALA A 336 -20.08 -3.93 9.30
CA ALA A 336 -20.37 -4.85 10.37
C ALA A 336 -19.32 -4.70 11.50
N LEU A 337 -19.79 -4.57 12.74
CA LEU A 337 -18.90 -4.63 13.90
C LEU A 337 -18.30 -6.04 14.01
N ARG A 338 -17.05 -6.13 14.46
CA ARG A 338 -16.46 -7.43 14.79
C ARG A 338 -17.31 -8.12 15.87
N PRO A 339 -17.53 -9.44 15.76
CA PRO A 339 -18.24 -10.18 16.79
C PRO A 339 -17.49 -10.09 18.10
N HIS A 340 -18.22 -9.86 19.20
CA HIS A 340 -17.61 -9.84 20.52
C HIS A 340 -17.33 -11.27 21.02
N PRO A 341 -16.37 -11.43 21.95
CA PRO A 341 -16.25 -12.66 22.73
C PRO A 341 -17.51 -12.91 23.58
N GLU A 342 -17.87 -14.18 23.81
CA GLU A 342 -19.04 -14.57 24.62
C GLU A 342 -19.08 -13.89 26.00
N SER A 343 -17.92 -13.72 26.63
CA SER A 343 -17.79 -13.06 27.93
C SER A 343 -18.13 -11.57 27.89
N VAL A 344 -17.86 -10.90 26.76
CA VAL A 344 -18.22 -9.50 26.54
C VAL A 344 -19.72 -9.39 26.27
N ASP A 345 -20.30 -10.26 25.45
CA ASP A 345 -21.76 -10.26 25.22
C ASP A 345 -22.54 -10.54 26.51
N CYS A 346 -22.07 -11.47 27.34
CA CYS A 346 -22.66 -11.76 28.65
C CYS A 346 -22.66 -10.54 29.58
N ILE A 347 -21.56 -9.78 29.65
CA ILE A 347 -21.49 -8.60 30.53
C ILE A 347 -22.20 -7.38 29.94
N LEU A 348 -22.35 -7.31 28.62
CA LEU A 348 -23.16 -6.27 27.96
C LEU A 348 -24.65 -6.41 28.32
N GLN A 349 -25.13 -7.63 28.49
CA GLN A 349 -26.52 -7.91 28.90
C GLN A 349 -26.79 -7.55 30.36
N ASP A 350 -25.83 -7.80 31.28
CA ASP A 350 -25.93 -7.42 32.69
C ASP A 350 -24.64 -6.77 33.21
N PRO A 351 -24.44 -5.46 32.99
CA PRO A 351 -23.24 -4.75 33.42
C PRO A 351 -23.09 -4.64 34.95
N LYS A 352 -24.18 -4.88 35.70
CA LYS A 352 -24.22 -4.83 37.17
C LYS A 352 -23.86 -6.17 37.81
N LYS A 353 -23.70 -7.23 37.02
CA LYS A 353 -23.27 -8.54 37.51
C LYS A 353 -21.96 -8.40 38.28
N ASN A 354 -21.98 -8.82 39.54
CA ASN A 354 -20.81 -8.77 40.40
C ASN A 354 -19.89 -9.96 40.06
N LEU A 355 -18.68 -9.66 39.58
CA LEU A 355 -17.70 -10.64 39.13
C LEU A 355 -16.51 -10.68 40.08
N HIS A 356 -15.91 -11.86 40.24
CA HIS A 356 -14.66 -11.98 40.98
C HIS A 356 -13.51 -11.25 40.26
N PHE A 357 -12.50 -10.80 41.01
CA PHE A 357 -11.39 -10.00 40.47
C PHE A 357 -10.72 -10.61 39.22
N PHE A 358 -10.53 -11.94 39.17
CA PHE A 358 -9.91 -12.59 38.01
C PHE A 358 -10.81 -12.57 36.76
N GLN A 359 -12.14 -12.66 36.94
CA GLN A 359 -13.13 -12.53 35.87
C GLN A 359 -13.18 -11.07 35.39
N LEU A 360 -13.18 -10.11 36.31
CA LEU A 360 -13.07 -8.68 35.98
C LEU A 360 -11.82 -8.40 35.14
N ARG A 361 -10.66 -8.90 35.55
CA ARG A 361 -9.40 -8.72 34.81
C ARG A 361 -9.48 -9.28 33.38
N LYS A 362 -10.19 -10.39 33.16
CA LYS A 362 -10.38 -10.95 31.82
C LYS A 362 -11.32 -10.08 30.99
N VAL A 363 -12.53 -9.83 31.51
CA VAL A 363 -13.60 -9.11 30.80
C VAL A 363 -13.20 -7.67 30.50
N TRP A 364 -12.57 -6.97 31.45
CA TRP A 364 -12.16 -5.58 31.26
C TRP A 364 -11.03 -5.46 30.22
N GLY A 365 -10.09 -6.41 30.23
CA GLY A 365 -9.04 -6.48 29.20
C GLY A 365 -9.64 -6.72 27.82
N GLN A 366 -10.61 -7.63 27.70
CA GLN A 366 -11.32 -7.89 26.46
C GLN A 366 -12.13 -6.68 25.97
N ILE A 367 -12.83 -5.96 26.85
CA ILE A 367 -13.58 -4.76 26.47
C ILE A 367 -12.64 -3.66 25.97
N TRP A 368 -11.56 -3.38 26.70
CA TRP A 368 -10.56 -2.41 26.25
C TRP A 368 -9.96 -2.81 24.91
N HIS A 369 -9.61 -4.09 24.74
CA HIS A 369 -9.15 -4.61 23.47
C HIS A 369 -10.19 -4.39 22.35
N THR A 370 -11.47 -4.64 22.58
CA THR A 370 -12.54 -4.34 21.60
C THR A 370 -12.57 -2.85 21.23
N ILE A 371 -12.46 -1.94 22.20
CA ILE A 371 -12.40 -0.50 21.94
C ILE A 371 -11.16 -0.14 21.10
N ARG A 372 -10.01 -0.75 21.40
CA ARG A 372 -8.78 -0.61 20.60
C ARG A 372 -8.98 -1.09 19.17
N MET A 373 -9.64 -2.22 18.96
CA MET A 373 -9.94 -2.73 17.62
C MET A 373 -10.89 -1.82 16.84
N LEU A 374 -11.91 -1.21 17.49
CA LEU A 374 -12.77 -0.21 16.85
C LEU A 374 -11.96 1.00 16.36
N LYS A 375 -11.00 1.45 17.16
CA LYS A 375 -10.06 2.53 16.79
C LYS A 375 -9.22 2.14 15.57
N GLU A 376 -8.59 0.98 15.61
CA GLU A 376 -7.74 0.48 14.51
C GLU A 376 -8.55 0.29 13.21
N ASP A 377 -9.73 -0.32 13.27
CA ASP A 377 -10.60 -0.53 12.10
C ASP A 377 -11.09 0.81 11.52
N CYS A 378 -11.42 1.80 12.36
CA CYS A 378 -11.76 3.14 11.91
C CYS A 378 -10.58 3.82 11.18
N ASN A 379 -9.35 3.63 11.68
CA ASN A 379 -8.15 4.19 11.07
C ASN A 379 -7.87 3.56 9.70
N ARG A 380 -8.03 2.23 9.57
CA ARG A 380 -7.89 1.53 8.28
C ARG A 380 -8.90 2.00 7.23
N LEU A 381 -10.16 2.19 7.62
CA LEU A 381 -11.18 2.78 6.74
C LEU A 381 -10.82 4.20 6.31
N GLN A 382 -10.26 5.01 7.23
CA GLN A 382 -9.78 6.35 6.91
C GLN A 382 -8.58 6.32 5.94
N GLN A 383 -7.64 5.38 6.12
CA GLN A 383 -6.54 5.16 5.17
C GLN A 383 -7.06 4.80 3.78
N GLY A 384 -8.06 3.92 3.68
CA GLY A 384 -8.70 3.60 2.39
C GLY A 384 -9.33 4.82 1.72
N GLN A 385 -10.06 5.65 2.47
CA GLN A 385 -10.59 6.90 1.93
C GLN A 385 -9.48 7.86 1.46
N ARG A 386 -8.36 7.95 2.20
CA ARG A 386 -7.19 8.74 1.80
C ARG A 386 -6.53 8.18 0.54
N ALA A 387 -6.40 6.86 0.41
CA ALA A 387 -5.86 6.22 -0.80
C ALA A 387 -6.70 6.57 -2.04
N ALA A 388 -8.04 6.49 -1.92
CA ALA A 388 -8.96 6.92 -2.99
C ALA A 388 -8.82 8.42 -3.30
N MET A 389 -8.66 9.28 -2.28
CA MET A 389 -8.41 10.71 -2.48
C MET A 389 -7.09 10.95 -3.21
N MET A 390 -6.00 10.30 -2.81
CA MET A 390 -4.70 10.44 -3.49
C MET A 390 -4.79 9.99 -4.95
N ASN A 391 -5.52 8.92 -5.23
CA ASN A 391 -5.78 8.47 -6.59
C ASN A 391 -6.55 9.52 -7.42
N LEU A 392 -7.63 10.09 -6.85
CA LEU A 392 -8.38 11.19 -7.47
C LEU A 392 -7.49 12.41 -7.78
N LEU A 393 -6.58 12.79 -6.86
CA LEU A 393 -5.68 13.91 -7.07
C LEU A 393 -4.68 13.68 -8.21
N ARG A 394 -4.23 12.43 -8.42
CA ARG A 394 -3.40 12.06 -9.57
C ARG A 394 -4.17 12.21 -10.89
N TYR A 395 -5.43 11.74 -10.92
CA TYR A 395 -6.29 11.96 -12.09
C TYR A 395 -6.54 13.44 -12.34
N ASN A 396 -6.85 14.23 -11.31
CA ASN A 396 -7.07 15.66 -11.45
C ASN A 396 -5.82 16.41 -11.94
N SER A 397 -4.62 16.03 -11.48
CA SER A 397 -3.37 16.59 -11.97
C SER A 397 -3.19 16.34 -13.47
N THR A 398 -3.44 15.11 -13.92
CA THR A 398 -3.35 14.73 -15.34
C THR A 398 -4.38 15.48 -16.19
N LEU A 399 -5.62 15.52 -15.72
CA LEU A 399 -6.71 16.23 -16.37
C LEU A 399 -6.43 17.75 -16.47
N SER A 400 -5.78 18.33 -15.46
CA SER A 400 -5.34 19.73 -15.46
C SER A 400 -4.25 20.00 -16.51
N LYS A 401 -3.30 19.08 -16.69
CA LYS A 401 -2.28 19.19 -17.76
C LYS A 401 -2.91 19.14 -19.15
N MET A 402 -3.88 18.24 -19.35
CA MET A 402 -4.63 18.15 -20.60
C MET A 402 -5.48 19.41 -20.85
N LYS A 403 -6.11 19.98 -19.80
CA LYS A 403 -6.85 21.26 -19.88
C LYS A 403 -5.99 22.36 -20.46
N ASN A 404 -4.79 22.54 -19.90
CA ASN A 404 -3.88 23.62 -20.28
C ASN A 404 -3.40 23.43 -21.72
N SER A 405 -3.12 22.18 -22.10
CA SER A 405 -2.72 21.83 -23.47
C SER A 405 -3.84 22.10 -24.47
N MET A 406 -5.07 21.67 -24.16
CA MET A 406 -6.27 21.93 -24.98
C MET A 406 -6.55 23.44 -25.13
N ALA A 407 -6.45 24.21 -24.03
CA ALA A 407 -6.63 25.65 -24.08
C ALA A 407 -5.57 26.35 -24.95
N SER A 408 -4.31 25.91 -24.84
CA SER A 408 -3.22 26.41 -25.69
C SER A 408 -3.45 26.09 -27.16
N LEU A 409 -3.81 24.85 -27.49
CA LEU A 409 -4.13 24.43 -28.85
C LEU A 409 -5.30 25.25 -29.43
N SER A 410 -6.30 25.58 -28.59
CA SER A 410 -7.44 26.39 -29.02
C SER A 410 -7.05 27.80 -29.40
N GLN A 411 -6.16 28.41 -28.63
CA GLN A 411 -5.65 29.75 -28.93
C GLN A 411 -4.80 29.75 -30.21
N GLN A 412 -3.97 28.72 -30.41
CA GLN A 412 -3.17 28.58 -31.62
C GLN A 412 -4.04 28.37 -32.86
N LEU A 413 -5.04 27.48 -32.79
CA LEU A 413 -5.97 27.24 -33.88
C LEU A 413 -6.77 28.51 -34.22
N LYS A 414 -7.30 29.22 -33.22
CA LYS A 414 -7.97 30.52 -33.41
C LYS A 414 -7.09 31.51 -34.16
N ALA A 415 -5.84 31.68 -33.72
CA ALA A 415 -4.90 32.59 -34.37
C ALA A 415 -4.60 32.20 -35.83
N LYS A 416 -4.48 30.90 -36.13
CA LYS A 416 -4.28 30.39 -37.49
C LYS A 416 -5.51 30.59 -38.37
N LEU A 417 -6.71 30.37 -37.82
CA LEU A 417 -7.98 30.62 -38.50
C LEU A 417 -8.13 32.11 -38.84
N ASP A 418 -7.88 33.01 -37.88
CA ASP A 418 -7.94 34.46 -38.09
C ASP A 418 -6.94 34.92 -39.15
N PHE A 419 -5.71 34.38 -39.12
CA PHE A 419 -4.69 34.63 -40.13
C PHE A 419 -5.14 34.13 -41.51
N PHE A 420 -5.67 32.90 -41.60
CA PHE A 420 -6.15 32.33 -42.85
C PHE A 420 -7.32 33.13 -43.43
N LYS A 421 -8.33 33.48 -42.61
CA LYS A 421 -9.50 34.27 -43.02
C LYS A 421 -9.08 35.63 -43.57
N THR A 422 -8.16 36.31 -42.88
CA THR A 422 -7.59 37.58 -43.37
C THR A 422 -6.87 37.36 -44.72
N SER A 423 -6.06 36.32 -44.82
CA SER A 423 -5.25 36.05 -46.01
C SER A 423 -6.10 35.67 -47.23
N ILE A 424 -7.14 34.84 -47.07
CA ILE A 424 -8.01 34.44 -48.18
C ILE A 424 -8.92 35.58 -48.65
N GLN A 425 -9.36 36.45 -47.72
CA GLN A 425 -10.15 37.62 -48.06
C GLN A 425 -9.36 38.59 -48.96
N ILE A 426 -8.09 38.85 -48.63
CA ILE A 426 -7.19 39.67 -49.46
C ILE A 426 -7.06 39.05 -50.86
N ASP A 427 -6.82 37.75 -50.95
CA ASP A 427 -6.66 37.05 -52.22
C ASP A 427 -7.96 37.12 -53.06
N LEU A 428 -9.13 36.96 -52.45
CA LEU A 428 -10.44 37.07 -53.10
C LEU A 428 -10.75 38.50 -53.57
N GLU A 429 -10.43 39.52 -52.77
CA GLU A 429 -10.61 40.94 -53.13
C GLU A 429 -9.70 41.33 -54.28
N LYS A 430 -8.41 41.03 -54.19
CA LYS A 430 -7.44 41.34 -55.26
C LYS A 430 -7.70 40.55 -56.53
N TYR A 431 -8.16 39.30 -56.40
CA TYR A 431 -8.60 38.53 -57.56
C TYR A 431 -9.79 39.18 -58.26
N LYS A 432 -10.77 39.76 -57.54
CA LYS A 432 -11.91 40.48 -58.13
C LYS A 432 -11.49 41.77 -58.84
N GLU A 433 -10.61 42.56 -58.22
CA GLU A 433 -10.09 43.80 -58.82
C GLU A 433 -9.42 43.57 -60.18
N GLN A 434 -8.70 42.45 -60.35
CA GLN A 434 -7.97 42.16 -61.58
C GLN A 434 -8.78 41.46 -62.68
N ILE A 435 -10.07 41.14 -62.47
CA ILE A 435 -10.88 40.38 -63.45
C ILE A 435 -10.98 41.08 -64.81
N GLU A 436 -11.06 42.40 -64.82
CA GLU A 436 -11.31 43.18 -66.05
C GLU A 436 -10.07 43.28 -66.96
N PHE A 437 -8.86 43.22 -66.39
CA PHE A 437 -7.60 43.45 -67.12
C PHE A 437 -6.58 42.30 -67.01
N GLY A 438 -6.91 41.23 -66.27
CA GLY A 438 -5.98 40.18 -65.86
C GLY A 438 -6.38 38.75 -66.27
N ILE A 439 -6.14 37.78 -65.39
CA ILE A 439 -6.42 36.36 -65.62
C ILE A 439 -7.74 35.98 -64.95
N THR A 440 -8.65 35.41 -65.73
CA THR A 440 -9.93 34.87 -65.25
C THR A 440 -9.92 33.34 -65.19
N SER A 441 -10.31 32.79 -64.05
CA SER A 441 -10.49 31.36 -63.76
C SER A 441 -11.63 31.17 -62.77
N GLU A 442 -12.83 30.85 -63.28
CA GLU A 442 -14.01 30.60 -62.44
C GLU A 442 -13.81 29.41 -61.49
N LYS A 443 -13.09 28.37 -61.94
CA LYS A 443 -12.77 27.19 -61.12
C LYS A 443 -11.96 27.54 -59.87
N LEU A 444 -11.03 28.48 -60.00
CA LEU A 444 -10.16 28.91 -58.91
C LEU A 444 -10.92 29.82 -57.93
N LEU A 445 -11.75 30.73 -58.43
CA LEU A 445 -12.65 31.54 -57.60
C LEU A 445 -13.62 30.67 -56.79
N PHE A 446 -14.20 29.64 -57.43
CA PHE A 446 -15.08 28.69 -56.74
C PHE A 446 -14.32 27.90 -55.67
N ALA A 447 -13.15 27.35 -56.01
CA ALA A 447 -12.32 26.61 -55.06
C ALA A 447 -11.91 27.47 -53.85
N TRP A 448 -11.53 28.73 -54.04
CA TRP A 448 -11.16 29.61 -52.92
C TRP A 448 -12.36 29.98 -52.04
N LYS A 449 -13.54 30.16 -52.61
CA LYS A 449 -14.77 30.31 -51.82
C LYS A 449 -15.12 29.04 -51.03
N GLU A 450 -14.90 27.85 -51.60
CA GLU A 450 -15.05 26.60 -50.85
C GLU A 450 -14.03 26.48 -49.72
N MET A 451 -12.79 26.94 -49.91
CA MET A 451 -11.78 26.99 -48.83
C MET A 451 -12.20 27.92 -47.69
N GLU A 452 -12.73 29.10 -48.02
CA GLU A 452 -13.27 30.05 -47.02
C GLU A 452 -14.40 29.40 -46.21
N GLN A 453 -15.35 28.76 -46.89
CA GLN A 453 -16.48 28.07 -46.24
C GLN A 453 -16.03 26.87 -45.40
N ALA A 454 -15.04 26.10 -45.88
CA ALA A 454 -14.51 24.95 -45.14
C ALA A 454 -13.86 25.36 -43.81
N VAL A 455 -13.15 26.49 -43.81
CA VAL A 455 -12.48 27.03 -42.61
C VAL A 455 -13.48 27.65 -41.63
N GLU A 456 -14.65 28.07 -42.08
CA GLU A 456 -15.73 28.56 -41.19
C GLU A 456 -16.34 27.43 -40.34
N LEU A 457 -16.23 26.17 -40.79
CA LEU A 457 -16.66 25.00 -40.03
C LEU A 457 -15.58 24.49 -39.05
N CYS A 458 -14.36 25.02 -39.14
CA CYS A 458 -13.26 24.70 -38.25
C CYS A 458 -13.30 25.57 -36.98
N GLY A 459 -12.73 25.04 -35.89
CA GLY A 459 -12.68 25.74 -34.61
C GLY A 459 -13.67 25.15 -33.62
N ARG A 460 -13.16 24.84 -32.43
CA ARG A 460 -13.87 24.10 -31.37
C ARG A 460 -14.04 24.93 -30.10
N GLU A 461 -14.15 26.25 -30.23
CA GLU A 461 -14.13 27.17 -29.08
C GLU A 461 -15.26 26.86 -28.09
N ASP A 462 -16.47 26.59 -28.57
CA ASP A 462 -17.62 26.25 -27.72
C ASP A 462 -17.44 24.92 -26.97
N ASP A 463 -16.88 23.91 -27.66
CA ASP A 463 -16.58 22.60 -27.07
C ASP A 463 -15.51 22.74 -25.97
N VAL A 464 -14.46 23.53 -26.24
CA VAL A 464 -13.38 23.82 -25.29
C VAL A 464 -13.93 24.60 -24.09
N ASP A 465 -14.72 25.64 -24.29
CA ASP A 465 -15.32 26.44 -23.21
C ASP A 465 -16.25 25.58 -22.32
N GLN A 466 -17.06 24.71 -22.93
CA GLN A 466 -17.91 23.78 -22.18
C GLN A 466 -17.07 22.80 -21.33
N LEU A 467 -16.00 22.24 -21.90
CA LEU A 467 -15.12 21.33 -21.18
C LEU A 467 -14.36 22.03 -20.06
N VAL A 468 -13.83 23.25 -20.30
CA VAL A 468 -13.15 24.05 -19.27
C VAL A 468 -14.09 24.36 -18.11
N LYS A 469 -15.34 24.77 -18.37
CA LYS A 469 -16.35 25.00 -17.32
C LYS A 469 -16.59 23.74 -16.47
N ARG A 470 -16.74 22.58 -17.11
CA ARG A 470 -16.93 21.30 -16.40
C ARG A 470 -15.70 20.90 -15.57
N MET A 471 -14.50 21.07 -16.12
CA MET A 471 -13.25 20.77 -15.41
C MET A 471 -13.04 21.71 -14.22
N MET A 472 -13.35 23.01 -14.36
CA MET A 472 -13.28 23.96 -13.26
C MET A 472 -14.28 23.62 -12.15
N ALA A 473 -15.53 23.29 -12.50
CA ALA A 473 -16.53 22.85 -11.52
C ALA A 473 -16.07 21.59 -10.77
N LEU A 474 -15.49 20.61 -11.47
CA LEU A 474 -14.90 19.43 -10.85
C LEU A 474 -13.72 19.79 -9.94
N GLN A 475 -12.85 20.72 -10.33
CA GLN A 475 -11.75 21.18 -9.49
C GLN A 475 -12.26 21.85 -8.20
N THR A 476 -13.36 22.61 -8.27
CA THR A 476 -14.03 23.18 -7.09
C THR A 476 -14.52 22.07 -6.16
N ASP A 477 -15.25 21.07 -6.68
CA ASP A 477 -15.71 19.92 -5.90
C ASP A 477 -14.55 19.21 -5.19
N ILE A 478 -13.41 19.03 -5.88
CA ILE A 478 -12.21 18.36 -5.34
C ILE A 478 -11.56 19.19 -4.21
N VAL A 479 -11.44 20.51 -4.39
CA VAL A 479 -10.86 21.40 -3.36
C VAL A 479 -11.75 21.44 -2.11
N ASP A 480 -13.07 21.45 -2.28
CA ASP A 480 -14.01 21.41 -1.16
C ASP A 480 -13.92 20.08 -0.40
N LEU A 481 -13.69 18.97 -1.11
CA LEU A 481 -13.44 17.67 -0.48
C LEU A 481 -12.14 17.63 0.32
N GLN A 482 -11.06 18.23 -0.19
CA GLN A 482 -9.79 18.32 0.53
C GLN A 482 -9.89 19.18 1.79
N ARG A 483 -10.65 20.29 1.71
CA ARG A 483 -10.84 21.23 2.81
C ARG A 483 -11.84 20.74 3.85
N SER A 484 -12.70 19.78 3.49
CA SER A 484 -13.63 19.15 4.41
C SER A 484 -12.83 18.48 5.54
N PRO A 485 -12.90 18.99 6.78
CA PRO A 485 -12.14 18.39 7.86
C PRO A 485 -12.66 16.97 8.06
N LEU A 486 -11.81 15.97 7.82
CA LEU A 486 -11.99 14.61 8.34
C LEU A 486 -11.89 14.67 9.88
N GLY A 487 -12.98 15.13 10.50
CA GLY A 487 -13.11 15.28 11.95
C GLY A 487 -12.37 16.49 12.52
N ARG A 488 -13.02 17.66 12.56
CA ARG A 488 -12.75 18.62 13.63
C ARG A 488 -13.30 18.04 14.95
N LYS A 489 -12.49 18.12 16.01
CA LYS A 489 -12.77 17.70 17.39
C LYS A 489 -14.17 18.16 17.86
N GLN A 490 -15.14 17.27 17.85
CA GLN A 490 -16.44 17.46 18.52
C GLN A 490 -16.79 16.17 19.27
N GLY A 491 -16.62 16.19 20.60
CA GLY A 491 -16.78 15.03 21.49
C GLY A 491 -15.49 14.23 21.61
N GLY A 492 -15.29 13.59 22.78
CA GLY A 492 -14.09 12.78 23.05
C GLY A 492 -13.81 11.82 21.89
N THR A 493 -12.58 11.82 21.40
CA THR A 493 -12.24 11.03 20.22
C THR A 493 -12.27 9.55 20.57
N LEU A 494 -12.33 8.70 19.54
CA LEU A 494 -12.19 7.25 19.75
C LEU A 494 -10.83 6.91 20.39
N GLU A 495 -9.82 7.77 20.18
CA GLU A 495 -8.54 7.69 20.90
C GLU A 495 -8.69 8.02 22.40
N ASP A 496 -9.44 9.06 22.76
CA ASP A 496 -9.70 9.41 24.17
C ASP A 496 -10.49 8.32 24.92
N LEU A 497 -11.44 7.66 24.25
CA LEU A 497 -12.23 6.56 24.83
C LEU A 497 -11.37 5.31 25.06
N GLU A 498 -10.49 5.00 24.11
CA GLU A 498 -9.53 3.91 24.24
C GLU A 498 -8.55 4.16 25.39
N GLU A 499 -8.04 5.39 25.51
CA GLU A 499 -7.15 5.81 26.59
C GLU A 499 -7.83 5.72 27.96
N GLN A 500 -9.09 6.15 28.08
CA GLN A 500 -9.87 5.99 29.32
C GLN A 500 -10.06 4.52 29.70
N ALA A 501 -10.36 3.65 28.73
CA ALA A 501 -10.51 2.21 28.98
C ALA A 501 -9.18 1.56 29.38
N ARG A 502 -8.08 1.96 28.73
CA ARG A 502 -6.71 1.54 29.08
C ARG A 502 -6.37 1.90 30.53
N GLU A 503 -6.66 3.12 30.93
CA GLU A 503 -6.40 3.62 32.28
C GLU A 503 -7.25 2.90 33.34
N LEU A 504 -8.54 2.63 33.07
CA LEU A 504 -9.37 1.82 33.97
C LEU A 504 -8.83 0.40 34.14
N TYR A 505 -8.42 -0.23 33.03
CA TYR A 505 -7.83 -1.57 33.07
C TYR A 505 -6.49 -1.59 33.81
N ARG A 506 -5.64 -0.57 33.59
CA ARG A 506 -4.38 -0.37 34.30
C ARG A 506 -4.61 -0.29 35.81
N ARG A 507 -5.51 0.59 36.25
CA ARG A 507 -5.88 0.72 37.68
C ARG A 507 -6.35 -0.60 38.25
N LEU A 508 -7.19 -1.36 37.53
CA LEU A 508 -7.64 -2.68 37.98
C LEU A 508 -6.46 -3.65 38.18
N ARG A 509 -5.50 -3.68 37.25
CA ARG A 509 -4.34 -4.58 37.33
C ARG A 509 -3.34 -4.21 38.41
N GLU A 510 -3.13 -2.91 38.63
CA GLU A 510 -2.22 -2.37 39.64
C GLU A 510 -2.79 -2.42 41.07
N LYS A 511 -4.08 -2.77 41.25
CA LYS A 511 -4.68 -2.91 42.58
C LYS A 511 -3.83 -3.82 43.50
N PRO A 512 -3.49 -3.33 44.71
CA PRO A 512 -2.87 -4.13 45.77
C PRO A 512 -3.68 -5.39 46.06
N ARG A 513 -3.01 -6.48 46.49
CA ARG A 513 -3.66 -7.80 46.64
C ARG A 513 -4.82 -7.80 47.63
N ASP A 514 -4.74 -6.99 48.67
CA ASP A 514 -5.76 -6.76 49.69
C ASP A 514 -7.02 -6.06 49.16
N GLN A 515 -6.91 -5.31 48.07
CA GLN A 515 -8.01 -4.55 47.45
C GLN A 515 -8.64 -5.28 46.25
N ARG A 516 -8.24 -6.53 45.99
CA ARG A 516 -8.76 -7.36 44.88
C ARG A 516 -10.06 -8.04 45.26
N THR A 517 -11.12 -7.26 45.40
CA THR A 517 -12.48 -7.71 45.69
C THR A 517 -13.32 -7.88 44.43
N SER A 518 -14.52 -8.46 44.58
CA SER A 518 -15.50 -8.52 43.50
C SER A 518 -16.10 -7.14 43.20
N GLY A 519 -16.52 -6.91 41.96
CA GLY A 519 -17.12 -5.65 41.53
C GLY A 519 -17.95 -5.79 40.24
N ASP A 520 -18.61 -4.70 39.83
CA ASP A 520 -19.35 -4.63 38.57
C ASP A 520 -18.48 -4.14 37.40
N SER A 521 -19.05 -4.12 36.19
CA SER A 521 -18.36 -3.66 34.97
C SER A 521 -19.06 -2.47 34.32
N GLN A 522 -19.85 -1.70 35.07
CA GLN A 522 -20.70 -0.64 34.50
C GLN A 522 -19.88 0.45 33.79
N GLU A 523 -18.77 0.88 34.41
CA GLU A 523 -17.96 1.98 33.89
C GLU A 523 -17.29 1.64 32.55
N ILE A 524 -16.73 0.44 32.45
CA ILE A 524 -16.03 0.01 31.23
C ILE A 524 -17.02 -0.37 30.11
N VAL A 525 -18.19 -0.94 30.46
CA VAL A 525 -19.27 -1.17 29.49
C VAL A 525 -19.81 0.16 28.94
N ARG A 526 -19.94 1.20 29.79
CA ARG A 526 -20.32 2.55 29.34
C ARG A 526 -19.34 3.08 28.30
N LEU A 527 -18.03 2.91 28.50
CA LEU A 527 -17.01 3.31 27.53
C LEU A 527 -17.13 2.54 26.21
N LEU A 528 -17.39 1.24 26.25
CA LEU A 528 -17.59 0.42 25.04
C LEU A 528 -18.78 0.91 24.22
N LEU A 529 -19.93 1.14 24.85
CA LEU A 529 -21.13 1.64 24.15
C LEU A 529 -20.89 3.02 23.54
N GLN A 530 -20.17 3.91 24.24
CA GLN A 530 -19.75 5.21 23.69
C GLN A 530 -18.78 5.06 22.52
N ALA A 531 -17.85 4.10 22.59
CA ALA A 531 -16.89 3.82 21.52
C ALA A 531 -17.59 3.30 20.27
N ILE A 532 -18.55 2.37 20.40
CA ILE A 532 -19.37 1.87 19.29
C ILE A 532 -20.14 3.01 18.63
N GLN A 533 -20.83 3.84 19.41
CA GLN A 533 -21.57 5.00 18.87
C GLN A 533 -20.65 5.99 18.14
N THR A 534 -19.46 6.25 18.70
CA THR A 534 -18.47 7.16 18.11
C THR A 534 -17.87 6.58 16.83
N PHE A 535 -17.61 5.27 16.80
CA PHE A 535 -17.15 4.53 15.64
C PHE A 535 -18.15 4.64 14.48
N GLU A 536 -19.42 4.30 14.70
CA GLU A 536 -20.48 4.40 13.68
C GLU A 536 -20.66 5.83 13.15
N LYS A 537 -20.52 6.83 14.02
CA LYS A 537 -20.57 8.24 13.61
C LYS A 537 -19.38 8.60 12.71
N LYS A 538 -18.15 8.19 13.07
CA LYS A 538 -16.94 8.41 12.26
C LYS A 538 -17.03 7.67 10.92
N VAL A 539 -17.42 6.39 10.92
CA VAL A 539 -17.59 5.57 9.70
C VAL A 539 -18.58 6.21 8.73
N ARG A 540 -19.72 6.74 9.21
CA ARG A 540 -20.67 7.48 8.37
C ARG A 540 -20.04 8.68 7.66
N VAL A 541 -19.20 9.45 8.35
CA VAL A 541 -18.49 10.59 7.75
C VAL A 541 -17.48 10.12 6.70
N ILE A 542 -16.71 9.07 7.01
CA ILE A 542 -15.72 8.49 6.09
C ILE A 542 -16.41 8.03 4.80
N TYR A 543 -17.49 7.27 4.90
CA TYR A 543 -18.21 6.73 3.74
C TYR A 543 -18.94 7.81 2.94
N ALA A 544 -19.43 8.87 3.59
CA ALA A 544 -20.01 10.03 2.90
C ALA A 544 -18.96 10.76 2.05
N GLN A 545 -17.74 10.94 2.56
CA GLN A 545 -16.64 11.54 1.80
C GLN A 545 -16.10 10.59 0.73
N LEU A 546 -16.00 9.29 1.02
CA LEU A 546 -15.62 8.28 0.03
C LEU A 546 -16.58 8.31 -1.16
N SER A 547 -17.90 8.34 -0.92
CA SER A 547 -18.92 8.45 -1.97
C SER A 547 -18.71 9.69 -2.85
N LYS A 548 -18.47 10.86 -2.25
CA LYS A 548 -18.16 12.08 -3.01
C LYS A 548 -16.84 11.97 -3.78
N THR A 549 -15.84 11.31 -3.22
CA THR A 549 -14.52 11.08 -3.84
C THR A 549 -14.67 10.21 -5.09
N VAL A 550 -15.40 9.09 -5.02
CA VAL A 550 -15.60 8.20 -6.17
C VAL A 550 -16.45 8.85 -7.26
N VAL A 551 -17.44 9.68 -6.91
CA VAL A 551 -18.21 10.46 -7.89
C VAL A 551 -17.31 11.47 -8.61
N CYS A 552 -16.43 12.17 -7.89
CA CYS A 552 -15.45 13.07 -8.53
C CYS A 552 -14.49 12.30 -9.44
N LYS A 553 -14.08 11.09 -9.03
CA LYS A 553 -13.24 10.19 -9.85
C LYS A 553 -13.96 9.80 -11.13
N GLN A 554 -15.22 9.38 -11.07
CA GLN A 554 -16.03 9.06 -12.25
C GLN A 554 -16.19 10.26 -13.18
N LYS A 555 -16.51 11.44 -12.64
CA LYS A 555 -16.55 12.69 -13.43
C LYS A 555 -15.21 12.97 -14.13
N ALA A 556 -14.08 12.74 -13.47
CA ALA A 556 -12.76 12.89 -14.07
C ALA A 556 -12.54 11.88 -15.21
N LEU A 557 -12.87 10.60 -14.99
CA LEU A 557 -12.78 9.51 -15.96
C LEU A 557 -13.65 9.75 -17.20
N GLU A 558 -14.84 10.33 -17.04
CA GLU A 558 -15.70 10.72 -18.17
C GLU A 558 -15.17 11.90 -18.99
N LEU A 559 -14.38 12.79 -18.38
CA LEU A 559 -13.83 13.97 -19.06
C LEU A 559 -12.60 13.64 -19.90
N PHE A 560 -11.76 12.69 -19.49
CA PHE A 560 -10.56 12.28 -20.24
C PHE A 560 -10.80 12.03 -21.74
N PRO A 561 -11.69 11.10 -22.14
CA PRO A 561 -11.90 10.79 -23.56
C PRO A 561 -12.53 11.96 -24.33
N ARG A 562 -13.28 12.84 -23.65
CA ARG A 562 -13.89 14.02 -24.28
C ARG A 562 -12.84 15.09 -24.59
N VAL A 563 -11.92 15.34 -23.67
CA VAL A 563 -10.80 16.27 -23.86
C VAL A 563 -9.89 15.75 -24.98
N GLU A 564 -9.55 14.46 -24.96
CA GLU A 564 -8.72 13.84 -26.00
C GLU A 564 -9.38 13.94 -27.38
N LYS A 565 -10.69 13.67 -27.48
CA LYS A 565 -11.43 13.81 -28.74
C LYS A 565 -11.40 15.24 -29.28
N VAL A 566 -11.65 16.25 -28.44
CA VAL A 566 -11.63 17.66 -28.87
C VAL A 566 -10.23 18.09 -29.29
N MET A 567 -9.19 17.69 -28.56
CA MET A 567 -7.80 17.95 -28.94
C MET A 567 -7.45 17.35 -30.30
N ASN A 568 -7.89 16.11 -30.59
CA ASN A 568 -7.66 15.47 -31.88
C ASN A 568 -8.38 16.20 -33.02
N LEU A 569 -9.63 16.61 -32.82
CA LEU A 569 -10.38 17.39 -33.82
C LEU A 569 -9.73 18.75 -34.11
N MET A 570 -9.16 19.40 -33.09
CA MET A 570 -8.47 20.68 -33.26
C MET A 570 -7.14 20.52 -34.02
N ASN A 571 -6.43 19.42 -33.81
CA ASN A 571 -5.24 19.10 -34.61
C ASN A 571 -5.61 18.84 -36.09
N GLU A 572 -6.71 18.13 -36.35
CA GLU A 572 -7.22 17.92 -37.73
C GLU A 572 -7.63 19.24 -38.40
N ASP A 573 -8.30 20.12 -37.65
CA ASP A 573 -8.67 21.47 -38.11
C ASP A 573 -7.40 22.28 -38.44
N GLU A 574 -6.37 22.23 -37.59
CA GLU A 574 -5.08 22.90 -37.82
C GLU A 574 -4.40 22.38 -39.10
N GLU A 575 -4.27 21.07 -39.26
CA GLU A 575 -3.68 20.46 -40.47
C GLU A 575 -4.42 20.87 -41.73
N THR A 576 -5.76 20.95 -41.65
CA THR A 576 -6.60 21.38 -42.77
C THR A 576 -6.32 22.84 -43.14
N VAL A 577 -6.28 23.75 -42.17
CA VAL A 577 -5.98 25.17 -42.41
C VAL A 577 -4.59 25.35 -43.03
N VAL A 578 -3.58 24.64 -42.52
CA VAL A 578 -2.21 24.68 -43.05
C VAL A 578 -2.18 24.20 -44.51
N ARG A 579 -2.84 23.07 -44.80
CA ARG A 579 -2.90 22.50 -46.16
C ARG A 579 -3.63 23.40 -47.15
N LEU A 580 -4.74 24.02 -46.73
CA LEU A 580 -5.49 24.96 -47.56
C LEU A 580 -4.69 26.22 -47.85
N GLN A 581 -3.95 26.74 -46.87
CA GLN A 581 -3.10 27.92 -47.04
C GLN A 581 -2.00 27.65 -48.06
N GLU A 582 -1.31 26.51 -47.91
CA GLU A 582 -0.25 26.09 -48.82
C GLU A 582 -0.77 25.89 -50.26
N LYS A 583 -1.93 25.22 -50.39
CA LYS A 583 -2.58 25.01 -51.70
C LYS A 583 -2.92 26.34 -52.36
N ARG A 584 -3.53 27.27 -51.63
CA ARG A 584 -3.92 28.59 -52.15
C ARG A 584 -2.71 29.39 -52.64
N GLN A 585 -1.64 29.42 -51.85
CA GLN A 585 -0.41 30.11 -52.24
C GLN A 585 0.23 29.49 -53.49
N LYS A 586 0.28 28.16 -53.59
CA LYS A 586 0.76 27.45 -54.79
C LYS A 586 -0.09 27.76 -56.02
N GLU A 587 -1.40 27.83 -55.88
CA GLU A 587 -2.33 28.20 -56.96
C GLU A 587 -2.10 29.64 -57.45
N LEU A 588 -1.86 30.58 -56.55
CA LEU A 588 -1.51 31.96 -56.90
C LEU A 588 -0.20 32.04 -57.70
N TRP A 589 0.84 31.32 -57.28
CA TRP A 589 2.10 31.21 -58.04
C TRP A 589 1.92 30.58 -59.42
N ASN A 590 1.03 29.61 -59.55
CA ASN A 590 0.69 29.00 -60.84
C ASN A 590 -0.01 30.00 -61.76
N LEU A 591 -0.89 30.86 -61.24
CA LEU A 591 -1.48 31.96 -62.03
C LEU A 591 -0.41 32.90 -62.57
N LEU A 592 0.57 33.27 -61.75
CA LEU A 592 1.69 34.10 -62.19
C LEU A 592 2.51 33.42 -63.30
N LYS A 593 2.78 32.12 -63.17
CA LYS A 593 3.47 31.33 -64.19
C LYS A 593 2.70 31.32 -65.52
N ILE A 594 1.37 31.21 -65.47
CA ILE A 594 0.50 31.32 -66.65
C ILE A 594 0.58 32.73 -67.24
N ALA A 595 0.53 33.78 -66.42
CA ALA A 595 0.66 35.18 -66.86
C ALA A 595 1.95 35.39 -67.65
N CYS A 596 3.09 34.97 -67.08
CA CYS A 596 4.41 35.10 -67.72
C CYS A 596 4.51 34.31 -69.03
N SER A 597 3.75 33.23 -69.18
CA SER A 597 3.69 32.46 -70.43
C SER A 597 2.82 33.13 -71.52
N LYS A 598 1.72 33.81 -71.14
CA LYS A 598 0.85 34.53 -72.08
C LYS A 598 1.48 35.80 -72.63
N VAL A 599 2.31 36.49 -71.85
CA VAL A 599 3.08 37.66 -72.31
C VAL A 599 4.17 37.28 -73.34
N ARG A 600 4.43 35.97 -73.56
CA ARG A 600 5.42 35.45 -74.52
C ARG A 600 4.83 34.80 -75.81
N GLY A 601 3.55 35.04 -76.16
CA GLY A 601 2.93 34.60 -77.44
C GLY A 601 2.82 35.72 -78.51
N PRO A 602 2.84 35.42 -79.83
CA PRO A 602 3.35 36.36 -80.84
C PRO A 602 2.37 37.46 -81.23
N VAL A 603 2.78 38.72 -81.07
CA VAL A 603 2.21 39.84 -81.81
C VAL A 603 2.80 39.79 -83.23
N THR A 604 2.09 39.17 -84.16
CA THR A 604 2.39 39.28 -85.60
C THR A 604 1.88 40.62 -86.12
N GLY A 605 2.76 41.60 -86.04
CA GLY A 605 2.69 42.88 -86.72
C GLY A 605 4.12 43.40 -86.82
N SER A 606 4.93 42.76 -87.66
CA SER A 606 6.29 43.21 -87.95
C SER A 606 6.53 43.11 -89.45
N PRO A 607 7.10 44.14 -90.05
CA PRO A 607 8.21 43.99 -90.96
C PRO A 607 9.40 44.58 -90.21
N GLU A 608 10.19 43.76 -89.53
CA GLU A 608 11.36 43.14 -90.14
C GLU A 608 11.46 41.65 -89.83
N SER A 609 11.42 40.88 -90.91
CA SER A 609 11.60 39.44 -90.95
C SER A 609 13.08 39.08 -91.00
N MET A 610 13.56 38.23 -90.11
CA MET A 610 14.39 37.09 -90.52
C MET A 610 14.49 36.02 -89.41
N ASN A 611 13.99 34.84 -89.78
CA ASN A 611 14.46 33.50 -89.41
C ASN A 611 14.26 32.98 -87.97
N THR A 612 13.15 32.26 -87.81
CA THR A 612 13.10 30.82 -87.44
C THR A 612 14.48 30.18 -87.15
N SER A 613 14.74 29.65 -85.95
CA SER A 613 14.36 28.29 -85.50
C SER A 613 14.70 27.22 -86.56
N ARG A 614 15.33 26.07 -86.27
CA ARG A 614 15.52 25.33 -85.03
C ARG A 614 16.31 24.06 -85.41
N LEU A 615 16.84 23.40 -84.38
CA LEU A 615 17.15 21.98 -84.27
C LEU A 615 18.40 21.45 -84.98
N GLY A 616 19.31 20.96 -84.12
CA GLY A 616 20.27 19.92 -84.45
C GLY A 616 21.42 19.89 -83.46
N SER A 617 21.25 19.17 -82.35
CA SER A 617 22.37 18.54 -81.61
C SER A 617 23.33 17.85 -82.62
N PRO A 618 24.64 17.60 -82.36
CA PRO A 618 25.27 17.42 -81.05
C PRO A 618 26.70 17.98 -80.88
N GLY A 619 27.15 18.07 -79.63
CA GLY A 619 28.53 17.75 -79.22
C GLY A 619 29.70 18.62 -79.73
N GLN A 620 30.25 19.39 -78.78
CA GLN A 620 31.64 19.89 -78.72
C GLN A 620 32.09 20.89 -79.78
N LEU A 621 32.54 22.08 -79.34
CA LEU A 621 33.95 22.45 -79.39
C LEU A 621 34.22 23.77 -78.64
N LEU A 622 35.39 23.78 -78.02
CA LEU A 622 36.02 24.82 -77.22
C LEU A 622 36.45 26.05 -78.03
N LEU A 623 36.43 27.21 -77.34
CA LEU A 623 37.45 28.28 -77.23
C LEU A 623 36.96 29.73 -77.47
N GLN A 624 37.11 30.50 -76.39
CA GLN A 624 37.58 31.90 -76.28
C GLN A 624 36.72 33.10 -76.76
N VAL A 625 36.03 33.70 -75.77
CA VAL A 625 36.10 35.10 -75.23
C VAL A 625 36.75 36.16 -76.15
N PRO A 626 36.12 37.33 -76.42
CA PRO A 626 36.04 38.50 -75.50
C PRO A 626 34.76 39.36 -75.68
N SER A 627 34.37 40.39 -74.91
CA SER A 627 34.79 41.11 -73.69
C SER A 627 33.67 42.14 -73.41
N GLY A 628 33.40 42.49 -72.14
CA GLY A 628 32.79 43.78 -71.78
C GLY A 628 31.44 43.74 -71.04
N THR A 629 31.55 43.81 -69.70
CA THR A 629 30.73 44.57 -68.73
C THR A 629 29.19 44.56 -68.85
N TYR A 630 28.48 44.01 -67.85
CA TYR A 630 27.64 44.73 -66.85
C TYR A 630 26.84 43.75 -65.94
N ASN A 631 26.93 43.96 -64.62
CA ASN A 631 26.00 43.61 -63.51
C ASN A 631 25.66 42.14 -63.15
N LEU A 632 26.62 41.39 -62.59
CA LEU A 632 26.38 40.11 -61.88
C LEU A 632 26.77 40.11 -60.38
N SER A 633 27.24 41.23 -59.82
CA SER A 633 27.84 41.26 -58.47
C SER A 633 26.85 41.43 -57.30
N GLU A 634 25.63 41.90 -57.53
CA GLU A 634 24.74 42.36 -56.44
C GLU A 634 23.79 41.26 -55.94
N SER A 635 23.38 40.35 -56.82
CA SER A 635 22.49 39.23 -56.46
C SER A 635 23.22 38.12 -55.69
N VAL A 636 24.50 37.91 -55.96
CA VAL A 636 25.30 36.87 -55.29
C VAL A 636 25.63 37.30 -53.85
N ARG A 637 25.96 38.57 -53.64
CA ARG A 637 26.22 39.13 -52.29
C ARG A 637 24.99 39.05 -51.37
N LYS A 638 23.79 39.38 -51.88
CA LYS A 638 22.56 39.27 -51.09
C LYS A 638 22.20 37.81 -50.73
N SER A 639 22.54 36.86 -51.60
CA SER A 639 22.31 35.44 -51.31
C SER A 639 23.28 34.90 -50.25
N GLU A 640 24.52 35.38 -50.25
CA GLU A 640 25.51 35.03 -49.21
C GLU A 640 25.18 35.67 -47.86
N GLU A 641 24.69 36.91 -47.85
CA GLU A 641 24.24 37.59 -46.62
C GLU A 641 23.04 36.87 -45.97
N LEU A 642 22.05 36.43 -46.76
CA LEU A 642 20.89 35.67 -46.25
C LEU A 642 21.28 34.29 -45.70
N LEU A 643 22.28 33.64 -46.31
CA LEU A 643 22.80 32.36 -45.81
C LEU A 643 23.54 32.53 -44.48
N LEU A 644 24.30 33.61 -44.33
CA LEU A 644 24.98 33.98 -43.08
C LEU A 644 23.98 34.34 -41.97
N GLU A 645 22.91 35.06 -42.30
CA GLU A 645 21.85 35.40 -41.36
C GLU A 645 21.06 34.16 -40.90
N SER A 646 20.75 33.24 -41.83
CA SER A 646 20.11 31.97 -41.49
C SER A 646 20.99 31.09 -40.59
N GLN A 647 22.30 31.02 -40.84
CA GLN A 647 23.22 30.25 -40.00
C GLN A 647 23.34 30.87 -38.60
N LYS A 648 23.37 32.20 -38.51
CA LYS A 648 23.40 32.91 -37.23
C LYS A 648 22.13 32.68 -36.41
N LEU A 649 20.96 32.66 -37.05
CA LEU A 649 19.68 32.36 -36.38
C LEU A 649 19.62 30.90 -35.90
N CYS A 650 20.13 29.94 -36.66
CA CYS A 650 20.22 28.54 -36.21
C CYS A 650 21.12 28.40 -34.96
N SER A 651 22.30 29.02 -34.94
CA SER A 651 23.17 28.97 -33.76
C SER A 651 22.57 29.68 -32.54
N GLN A 652 21.79 30.74 -32.75
CA GLN A 652 21.05 31.39 -31.66
C GLN A 652 19.95 30.50 -31.10
N LEU A 653 19.24 29.76 -31.96
CA LEU A 653 18.21 28.81 -31.54
C LEU A 653 18.80 27.64 -30.74
N GLU A 654 19.95 27.11 -31.18
CA GLU A 654 20.67 26.04 -30.46
C GLU A 654 21.13 26.49 -29.08
N ASN A 655 21.65 27.72 -28.95
CA ASN A 655 22.04 28.28 -27.66
C ASN A 655 20.84 28.47 -26.72
N VAL A 656 19.71 28.99 -27.22
CA VAL A 656 18.48 29.16 -26.43
C VAL A 656 17.94 27.81 -25.97
N MET A 657 17.97 26.78 -26.84
CA MET A 657 17.57 25.43 -26.45
C MET A 657 18.48 24.87 -25.36
N HIS A 658 19.79 25.09 -25.45
CA HIS A 658 20.75 24.61 -24.46
C HIS A 658 20.60 25.32 -23.09
N ASP A 659 20.32 26.62 -23.10
CA ASP A 659 20.05 27.39 -21.88
C ASP A 659 18.70 26.96 -21.25
N THR A 660 17.67 26.71 -22.07
CA THR A 660 16.36 26.22 -21.58
C THR A 660 16.47 24.83 -20.96
N MET A 661 17.34 23.96 -21.50
CA MET A 661 17.62 22.64 -20.93
C MET A 661 18.35 22.74 -19.59
N LYS A 662 19.30 23.68 -19.44
CA LYS A 662 19.99 23.93 -18.16
C LYS A 662 19.05 24.49 -17.09
N ASP A 663 18.12 25.37 -17.47
CA ASP A 663 17.11 25.90 -16.55
C ASP A 663 16.12 24.82 -16.09
N GLN A 664 15.78 23.84 -16.94
CA GLN A 664 14.99 22.67 -16.53
C GLN A 664 15.75 21.76 -15.55
N GLU A 665 17.05 21.54 -15.72
CA GLU A 665 17.87 20.75 -14.80
C GLU A 665 18.02 21.43 -13.42
N GLN A 666 18.15 22.76 -13.38
CA GLN A 666 18.16 23.52 -12.12
C GLN A 666 16.78 23.55 -11.43
N SER A 667 15.68 23.55 -12.19
CA SER A 667 14.32 23.52 -11.65
C SER A 667 13.98 22.19 -10.95
N PHE A 668 14.61 21.07 -11.32
CA PHE A 668 14.46 19.79 -10.62
C PHE A 668 15.17 19.73 -9.25
N MET A 669 16.19 20.57 -9.04
CA MET A 669 16.95 20.66 -7.78
C MET A 669 16.36 21.69 -6.79
N ALA A 670 15.42 22.53 -7.22
CA ALA A 670 14.85 23.62 -6.42
C ALA A 670 13.44 23.34 -5.85
N LEU A 671 12.96 22.09 -5.91
CA LEU A 671 11.77 21.68 -5.16
C LEU A 671 12.16 21.43 -3.69
N ASP A 672 12.27 22.52 -2.95
CA ASP A 672 12.37 22.51 -1.49
C ASP A 672 11.06 21.96 -0.89
N TRP A 673 11.14 20.76 -0.32
CA TRP A 673 10.02 20.06 0.32
C TRP A 673 9.84 20.46 1.80
N SER A 674 10.46 21.56 2.24
CA SER A 674 10.42 22.09 3.62
C SER A 674 9.03 22.45 4.16
N TRP A 675 7.97 22.39 3.35
CA TRP A 675 6.58 22.70 3.75
C TRP A 675 5.73 21.48 4.13
N LEU A 676 6.29 20.26 4.14
CA LEU A 676 5.65 19.10 4.75
C LEU A 676 5.94 19.09 6.26
N PRO A 677 4.93 19.17 7.14
CA PRO A 677 5.14 18.98 8.57
C PRO A 677 5.44 17.49 8.82
N LEU A 678 6.72 17.14 8.75
CA LEU A 678 7.25 15.95 9.40
C LEU A 678 7.20 16.22 10.91
N GLN A 679 6.30 15.55 11.63
CA GLN A 679 6.42 15.44 13.08
C GLN A 679 7.68 14.61 13.37
N VAL A 680 8.80 15.31 13.54
CA VAL A 680 9.97 14.76 14.21
C VAL A 680 9.67 14.87 15.70
N GLU A 681 9.45 13.72 16.35
CA GLU A 681 9.49 13.64 17.80
C GLU A 681 10.92 13.97 18.26
N GLU A 682 11.09 15.15 18.85
CA GLU A 682 12.31 15.52 19.57
C GLU A 682 12.47 14.59 20.78
N THR A 683 13.41 13.65 20.67
CA THR A 683 13.97 12.93 21.80
C THR A 683 14.75 13.91 22.68
N ASN A 684 14.13 14.33 23.79
CA ASN A 684 14.83 15.02 24.87
C ASN A 684 15.80 14.05 25.57
N SER A 685 17.10 14.23 25.36
CA SER A 685 18.16 13.75 26.24
C SER A 685 18.36 14.75 27.39
N PRO A 686 18.45 14.31 28.66
CA PRO A 686 18.76 15.21 29.75
C PRO A 686 20.27 15.40 29.88
N GLU A 687 20.75 16.63 29.65
CA GLU A 687 22.07 17.05 30.10
C GLU A 687 22.06 17.42 31.59
N GLN A 688 23.09 16.86 32.23
CA GLN A 688 23.76 17.26 33.46
C GLN A 688 23.53 18.72 33.91
N THR A 689 23.28 18.90 35.21
CA THR A 689 23.73 20.12 35.89
C THR A 689 24.28 19.76 37.27
N GLN A 690 25.54 20.15 37.47
CA GLN A 690 26.22 20.22 38.75
C GLN A 690 25.53 21.27 39.64
N MET A 691 25.11 20.85 40.84
CA MET A 691 25.51 21.40 42.16
C MET A 691 24.76 20.65 43.26
#